data_AF-A0A250IBV5-F1
#
_entry.id   AF-A0A250IBV5-F1
#
_cell.length_a   1.000
_cell.length_b   1.000
_cell.length_c   1.000
_cell.angle_alpha   90.00
_cell.angle_beta   90.00
_cell.angle_gamma   90.00
#
_symmetry.space_group_name_H-M   'P 1'
#
loop_
_entity.id
_entity.type
_entity.pdbx_description
1 polymer ?
#
loop_
_entity_poly.entity_id
_entity_poly.type
_entity_poly.pdbx_seq_one_letter_code
_entity_poly.pdbx_strand_id
1 'polypeptide(L)'
;MLSLVLGGLLHLVAAQPLNGASWGVLLLGPPGVVFGTSYLFWFLWARDRIRERAGLLARLAEGDLTNGAYYSGTREQREAHRLLFSLRRALGQVQRVTGNVRRTCQEVSDEVRVLLEAAHRQGGAVERSQQSVVSMGHSLQAAGKRVAQLETFAQETNGSLTDMSDRLGQVAEALLALDDFSHRTTQQVQSMSERLHHIASSGDELARFASEAEAFVQLVLTGIDAVRHRASETNQLAHAVTATAEHGAVLVNDCVQGMYRVEETVRKTAELVDSLGVRSTQIGRIVDVIQEIADQTNLLALNAAIIAAQAGEQGRPFGVVADEIRSLAERTARSTREIATMVGGIRREVGTAVSLVKEGREQAGTGVQLGDRAAEALREIRAITQRTFSAVEATVAETKRLEAQGSTVVEASRRVARRVDDVTRAAIEQAGHGRELVHQTLQMAKLAQEASQKAEGQARTGRDLSGAVVRLSTAIEEIRAAHGVLMRGDAAIGDEVAQVRQDALQVLRIGDGLSRSVEQLALEAQSLDGEVFRFRLPAPNAGGTLRAGIHQAAFIRTVTGLDPLFSMENQILEMSSCVFSSLLRLEDGVLVPDLAERWEADPSARRYRFHLRSGVTFHDGTPLTARDVKRHFERLLDPALKSPDRGLLEDVEGARAYLGGQSREVTGIEAVDNLTLEIRLEEPKAFFLQLMALPGTAVARFDARGQPVGTGPFRLVDFGTERITMERNPSYWRRGQPLLDRLEFHLMESREQSVTALRQGTVDMVSHLFIRQVESLEQDGHQVVTSTTPSTAFLGFNLREAPYNDVRVRKAIRAGLDVQSLVNGFHKGARVARTLTPPELLDEEGSSPEFPLDIAQAERLLREAGVRTLPLTLYHPQGRDTSAEDALLFRPLVEARLVELRHVELRAEDYAERRRDGTLAAFRVSWIADYPDPDNFLYFHLHSKAQLLYSLGYQNAEFDRLTVEARVTVDPQKRKRLYRLAERIAFEDCPVVPLFHNRMHTAANAQVQGLRLQQTPPQVRFEHLWMDTPEPPAGR
;
A
#
# COMPACT_ATOMS: atom_id res chain seq x y z
N MET A 1 -32.26 48.58 64.99
CA MET A 1 -32.03 50.03 64.85
C MET A 1 -33.28 50.77 64.38
N LEU A 2 -33.83 50.47 63.20
CA LEU A 2 -35.04 51.14 62.67
C LEU A 2 -36.24 51.15 63.65
N SER A 3 -36.48 50.03 64.33
CA SER A 3 -37.54 49.84 65.32
C SER A 3 -37.47 50.75 66.55
N LEU A 4 -36.25 51.04 67.04
CA LEU A 4 -36.02 51.89 68.21
C LEU A 4 -36.27 53.36 67.87
N VAL A 5 -35.89 53.78 66.65
CA VAL A 5 -36.13 55.14 66.15
C VAL A 5 -37.62 55.40 65.94
N LEU A 6 -38.35 54.47 65.31
CA LEU A 6 -39.80 54.60 65.14
C LEU A 6 -40.56 54.58 66.49
N GLY A 7 -40.15 53.73 67.42
CA GLY A 7 -40.76 53.67 68.76
C GLY A 7 -40.54 54.94 69.57
N GLY A 8 -39.35 55.55 69.48
CA GLY A 8 -39.05 56.84 70.09
C GLY A 8 -39.90 57.98 69.50
N LEU A 9 -40.05 58.02 68.18
CA LEU A 9 -40.89 59.00 67.47
C LEU A 9 -42.37 58.88 67.85
N LEU A 10 -42.90 57.65 67.89
CA LEU A 10 -44.29 57.40 68.27
C LEU A 10 -44.58 57.77 69.74
N HIS A 11 -43.61 57.61 70.63
CA HIS A 11 -43.77 58.00 72.03
C HIS A 11 -43.78 59.53 72.22
N LEU A 12 -42.97 60.26 71.44
CA LEU A 12 -42.94 61.72 71.42
C LEU A 12 -44.24 62.35 70.90
N VAL A 13 -44.88 61.72 69.92
CA VAL A 13 -46.09 62.27 69.28
C VAL A 13 -47.38 61.94 70.06
N ALA A 14 -47.47 60.76 70.67
CA ALA A 14 -48.73 60.27 71.23
C ALA A 14 -48.96 60.59 72.72
N ALA A 15 -47.98 61.16 73.43
CA ALA A 15 -48.04 61.52 74.86
C ALA A 15 -48.57 60.41 75.81
N GLN A 16 -48.51 59.15 75.37
CA GLN A 16 -48.83 57.97 76.18
C GLN A 16 -47.68 56.96 76.08
N PRO A 17 -47.31 56.29 77.19
CA PRO A 17 -46.33 55.21 77.17
C PRO A 17 -46.82 54.08 76.26
N LEU A 18 -46.06 53.83 75.18
CA LEU A 18 -46.25 52.66 74.33
C LEU A 18 -46.13 51.42 75.23
N ASN A 19 -47.26 50.73 75.41
CA ASN A 19 -47.33 49.53 76.22
C ASN A 19 -46.38 48.45 75.68
N GLY A 20 -46.03 47.46 76.50
CA GLY A 20 -45.09 46.40 76.10
C GLY A 20 -45.49 45.68 74.81
N ALA A 21 -46.79 45.61 74.51
CA ALA A 21 -47.32 45.07 73.26
C ALA A 21 -46.89 45.89 72.03
N SER A 22 -46.91 47.22 72.13
CA SER A 22 -46.53 48.12 71.03
C SER A 22 -45.04 48.03 70.70
N TRP A 23 -44.19 47.87 71.73
CA TRP A 23 -42.76 47.61 71.54
C TRP A 23 -42.49 46.24 70.91
N GLY A 24 -43.29 45.24 71.28
CA GLY A 24 -43.26 43.92 70.64
C GLY A 24 -43.49 43.99 69.13
N VAL A 25 -44.48 44.78 68.68
CA VAL A 25 -44.77 44.97 67.24
C VAL A 25 -43.63 45.67 66.52
N LEU A 26 -43.01 46.69 67.12
CA LEU A 26 -41.92 47.45 66.49
C LEU A 26 -40.61 46.67 66.42
N LEU A 27 -40.25 45.91 67.45
CA LEU A 27 -38.98 45.17 67.49
C LEU A 27 -39.03 43.85 66.72
N LEU A 28 -40.17 43.16 66.72
CA LEU A 28 -40.33 41.86 66.04
C LEU A 28 -40.92 41.98 64.63
N GLY A 29 -41.65 43.05 64.33
CA GLY A 29 -42.29 43.27 63.03
C GLY A 29 -41.29 43.31 61.87
N PRO A 30 -40.28 44.19 61.86
CA PRO A 30 -39.36 44.33 60.74
C PRO A 30 -38.49 43.09 60.49
N PRO A 31 -37.88 42.43 61.51
CA PRO A 31 -37.21 41.14 61.31
C PRO A 31 -38.18 40.08 60.81
N GLY A 32 -39.41 40.03 61.35
CA GLY A 32 -40.45 39.10 60.92
C GLY A 32 -40.87 39.28 59.46
N VAL A 33 -40.90 40.52 58.95
CA VAL A 33 -41.19 40.81 57.54
C VAL A 33 -40.01 40.43 56.64
N VAL A 34 -38.76 40.67 57.05
CA VAL A 34 -37.58 40.28 56.27
C VAL A 34 -37.41 38.76 56.25
N PHE A 35 -37.57 38.09 57.39
CA PHE A 35 -37.58 36.62 57.45
C PHE A 35 -38.78 36.05 56.70
N GLY A 36 -39.96 36.64 56.84
CA GLY A 36 -41.16 36.21 56.14
C GLY A 36 -41.04 36.35 54.63
N THR A 37 -40.50 37.47 54.13
CA THR A 37 -40.31 37.69 52.69
C THR A 37 -39.14 36.89 52.14
N SER A 38 -38.04 36.71 52.88
CA SER A 38 -36.93 35.84 52.47
C SER A 38 -37.31 34.36 52.49
N TYR A 39 -38.10 33.94 53.49
CA TYR A 39 -38.65 32.58 53.58
C TYR A 39 -39.70 32.35 52.50
N LEU A 40 -40.57 33.33 52.23
CA LEU A 40 -41.54 33.25 51.13
C LEU A 40 -40.83 33.22 49.78
N PHE A 41 -39.77 34.01 49.58
CA PHE A 41 -38.97 33.98 48.36
C PHE A 41 -38.24 32.64 48.19
N TRP A 42 -37.59 32.14 49.26
CA TRP A 42 -36.98 30.81 49.26
C TRP A 42 -38.02 29.71 49.06
N PHE A 43 -39.19 29.80 49.68
CA PHE A 43 -40.27 28.84 49.56
C PHE A 43 -40.89 28.87 48.17
N LEU A 44 -41.09 30.03 47.56
CA LEU A 44 -41.56 30.14 46.18
C LEU A 44 -40.50 29.63 45.19
N TRP A 45 -39.24 29.99 45.39
CA TRP A 45 -38.10 29.49 44.61
C TRP A 45 -37.94 27.97 44.73
N ALA A 46 -38.01 27.42 45.94
CA ALA A 46 -37.92 25.99 46.21
C ALA A 46 -39.18 25.25 45.73
N ARG A 47 -40.38 25.82 45.88
CA ARG A 47 -41.64 25.23 45.40
C ARG A 47 -41.66 25.14 43.88
N ASP A 48 -41.22 26.17 43.17
CA ASP A 48 -41.17 26.13 41.71
C ASP A 48 -40.11 25.12 41.23
N ARG A 49 -38.93 25.06 41.87
CA ARG A 49 -37.91 24.01 41.62
C ARG A 49 -38.40 22.59 41.91
N ILE A 50 -39.15 22.39 43.00
CA ILE A 50 -39.70 21.08 43.38
C ILE A 50 -40.82 20.67 42.41
N ARG A 51 -41.66 21.60 41.96
CA ARG A 51 -42.69 21.34 40.95
C ARG A 51 -42.09 20.97 39.60
N GLU A 52 -41.04 21.66 39.17
CA GLU A 52 -40.29 21.30 37.95
C GLU A 52 -39.69 19.89 38.07
N ARG A 53 -39.06 19.55 39.21
CA ARG A 53 -38.51 18.21 39.45
C ARG A 53 -39.57 17.11 39.53
N ALA A 54 -40.68 17.36 40.21
CA ALA A 54 -41.79 16.42 40.35
C ALA A 54 -42.48 16.16 39.00
N GLY A 55 -42.65 17.20 38.17
CA GLY A 55 -43.19 17.06 36.81
C GLY A 55 -42.29 16.21 35.90
N LEU A 56 -40.96 16.34 36.05
CA LEU A 56 -39.99 15.54 35.30
C LEU A 56 -40.05 14.05 35.69
N LEU A 57 -40.06 13.77 36.99
CA LEU A 57 -40.15 12.40 37.52
C LEU A 57 -41.49 11.73 37.22
N ALA A 58 -42.60 12.48 37.26
CA ALA A 58 -43.92 11.96 36.92
C ALA A 58 -44.02 11.54 35.44
N ARG A 59 -43.52 12.36 34.51
CA ARG A 59 -43.52 12.02 33.08
C ARG A 59 -42.57 10.85 32.74
N LEU A 60 -41.42 10.78 33.41
CA LEU A 60 -40.52 9.63 33.32
C LEU A 60 -41.16 8.35 33.85
N ALA A 61 -41.93 8.43 34.93
CA ALA A 61 -42.68 7.30 35.48
C ALA A 61 -43.86 6.88 34.58
N GLU A 62 -44.41 7.81 33.79
CA GLU A 62 -45.43 7.54 32.76
C GLU A 62 -44.84 7.02 31.44
N GLY A 63 -43.52 6.88 31.33
CA GLY A 63 -42.82 6.41 30.12
C GLY A 63 -42.69 7.46 29.02
N ASP A 64 -43.08 8.71 29.24
CA ASP A 64 -42.95 9.74 28.21
C ASP A 64 -41.51 10.26 28.11
N LEU A 65 -40.77 9.74 27.14
CA LEU A 65 -39.41 10.15 26.83
C LEU A 65 -39.35 11.18 25.70
N THR A 66 -40.44 11.84 25.31
CA THR A 66 -40.44 12.77 24.14
C THR A 66 -39.79 14.12 24.45
N ASN A 67 -39.82 14.58 25.69
CA ASN A 67 -39.59 15.99 26.00
C ASN A 67 -38.09 16.35 26.15
N GLY A 68 -37.56 17.16 25.23
CA GLY A 68 -36.21 17.73 25.25
C GLY A 68 -36.17 19.16 25.80
N ALA A 69 -36.60 19.38 27.05
CA ALA A 69 -36.52 20.72 27.61
C ALA A 69 -35.06 21.10 27.92
N TYR A 70 -34.60 22.15 27.24
CA TYR A 70 -33.29 22.78 27.37
C TYR A 70 -33.10 23.35 28.77
N TYR A 71 -32.51 22.57 29.67
CA TYR A 71 -32.24 23.02 31.03
C TYR A 71 -30.76 23.33 31.21
N SER A 72 -30.37 24.57 30.89
CA SER A 72 -29.08 25.12 31.28
C SER A 72 -29.13 25.52 32.77
N GLY A 73 -28.32 24.89 33.63
CA GLY A 73 -27.92 25.57 34.87
C GLY A 73 -27.44 24.75 36.07
N THR A 74 -27.70 23.44 36.19
CA THR A 74 -27.24 22.67 37.38
C THR A 74 -26.66 21.28 37.06
N ARG A 75 -25.78 20.77 37.94
CA ARG A 75 -25.12 19.45 37.80
C ARG A 75 -26.12 18.28 37.75
N GLU A 76 -27.13 18.31 38.60
CA GLU A 76 -28.17 17.28 38.68
C GLU A 76 -29.02 17.18 37.40
N GLN A 77 -29.29 18.32 36.73
CA GLN A 77 -30.04 18.34 35.46
C GLN A 77 -29.26 17.69 34.32
N ARG A 78 -27.93 17.83 34.30
CA ARG A 78 -27.06 17.14 33.32
C ARG A 78 -27.06 15.62 33.52
N GLU A 79 -27.07 15.16 34.76
CA GLU A 79 -27.13 13.72 35.08
C GLU A 79 -28.48 13.09 34.69
N ALA A 80 -29.60 13.77 34.96
CA ALA A 80 -30.92 13.31 34.53
C ALA A 80 -31.04 13.22 33.00
N HIS A 81 -30.45 14.18 32.28
CA HIS A 81 -30.42 14.19 30.81
C HIS A 81 -29.65 12.99 30.25
N ARG A 82 -28.46 12.68 30.81
CA ARG A 82 -27.67 11.49 30.42
C ARG A 82 -28.45 10.19 30.63
N LEU A 83 -29.17 10.08 31.75
CA LEU A 83 -29.95 8.90 32.09
C LEU A 83 -31.09 8.69 31.09
N LEU A 84 -31.80 9.76 30.75
CA LEU A 84 -32.84 9.80 29.70
C LEU A 84 -32.34 9.32 28.34
N PHE A 85 -31.18 9.82 27.89
CA PHE A 85 -30.58 9.39 26.63
C PHE A 85 -30.15 7.91 26.66
N SER A 86 -29.57 7.44 27.76
CA SER A 86 -29.21 6.03 27.91
C SER A 86 -30.44 5.12 27.85
N LEU A 87 -31.55 5.55 28.45
CA LEU A 87 -32.82 4.83 28.47
C LEU A 87 -33.43 4.76 27.06
N ARG A 88 -33.50 5.90 26.34
CA ARG A 88 -33.96 5.96 24.94
C ARG A 88 -33.18 4.98 24.06
N ARG A 89 -31.86 4.92 24.24
CA ARG A 89 -30.97 4.00 23.49
C ARG A 89 -31.26 2.54 23.80
N ALA A 90 -31.34 2.17 25.07
CA ALA A 90 -31.60 0.80 25.49
C ALA A 90 -32.96 0.32 24.93
N LEU A 91 -33.99 1.15 25.02
CA LEU A 91 -35.33 0.84 24.50
C LEU A 91 -35.35 0.67 22.97
N GLY A 92 -34.68 1.54 22.22
CA GLY A 92 -34.55 1.38 20.76
C GLY A 92 -33.74 0.15 20.33
N GLN A 93 -32.84 -0.35 21.18
CA GLN A 93 -32.13 -1.61 20.94
C GLN A 93 -33.04 -2.82 21.21
N VAL A 94 -33.84 -2.77 22.28
CA VAL A 94 -34.83 -3.81 22.58
C VAL A 94 -35.84 -3.93 21.44
N GLN A 95 -36.44 -2.83 20.96
CA GLN A 95 -37.41 -2.86 19.84
C GLN A 95 -36.89 -3.59 18.59
N ARG A 96 -35.60 -3.42 18.26
CA ARG A 96 -34.98 -4.10 17.11
C ARG A 96 -34.77 -5.60 17.36
N VAL A 97 -34.32 -5.98 18.55
CA VAL A 97 -34.16 -7.40 18.92
C VAL A 97 -35.52 -8.11 18.88
N THR A 98 -36.56 -7.47 19.42
CA THR A 98 -37.94 -7.97 19.36
C THR A 98 -38.42 -8.18 17.93
N GLY A 99 -38.11 -7.26 17.02
CA GLY A 99 -38.42 -7.38 15.59
C GLY A 99 -37.75 -8.58 14.91
N ASN A 100 -36.50 -8.89 15.28
CA ASN A 100 -35.78 -10.06 14.76
C ASN A 100 -36.33 -11.37 15.32
N VAL A 101 -36.63 -11.44 16.63
CA VAL A 101 -37.28 -12.60 17.25
C VAL A 101 -38.61 -12.91 16.57
N ARG A 102 -39.39 -11.87 16.22
CA ARG A 102 -40.67 -12.04 15.50
C ARG A 102 -40.49 -12.69 14.12
N ARG A 103 -39.44 -12.31 13.38
CA ARG A 103 -39.14 -12.88 12.06
C ARG A 103 -38.77 -14.37 12.19
N THR A 104 -37.91 -14.71 13.15
CA THR A 104 -37.51 -16.10 13.40
C THR A 104 -38.67 -16.98 13.87
N CYS A 105 -39.57 -16.46 14.71
CA CYS A 105 -40.79 -17.20 15.09
C CYS A 105 -41.71 -17.51 13.89
N GLN A 106 -41.75 -16.63 12.88
CA GLN A 106 -42.52 -16.88 11.65
C GLN A 106 -41.92 -18.03 10.84
N GLU A 107 -40.59 -18.06 10.70
CA GLU A 107 -39.88 -19.11 9.96
C GLU A 107 -40.05 -20.49 10.63
N VAL A 108 -39.93 -20.58 11.96
CA VAL A 108 -40.11 -21.85 12.70
C VAL A 108 -41.58 -22.32 12.68
N SER A 109 -42.55 -21.40 12.69
CA SER A 109 -43.97 -21.74 12.61
C SER A 109 -44.35 -22.35 11.26
N ASP A 110 -43.72 -21.87 10.18
CA ASP A 110 -43.89 -22.44 8.84
C ASP A 110 -43.34 -23.88 8.73
N GLU A 111 -42.23 -24.20 9.42
CA GLU A 111 -41.68 -25.57 9.49
C GLU A 111 -42.56 -26.53 10.33
N VAL A 112 -43.14 -26.06 11.44
CA VAL A 112 -44.06 -26.88 12.28
C VAL A 112 -45.34 -27.24 11.52
N ARG A 113 -45.84 -26.35 10.66
CA ARG A 113 -47.01 -26.60 9.82
C ARG A 113 -46.80 -27.77 8.85
N VAL A 114 -45.60 -27.87 8.25
CA VAL A 114 -45.23 -28.98 7.36
C VAL A 114 -45.15 -30.31 8.12
N LEU A 115 -44.70 -30.29 9.38
CA LEU A 115 -44.57 -31.47 10.24
C LEU A 115 -45.95 -32.00 10.70
N LEU A 116 -46.92 -31.11 10.97
CA LEU A 116 -48.30 -31.46 11.30
C LEU A 116 -49.08 -32.04 10.10
N GLU A 117 -48.82 -31.55 8.88
CA GLU A 117 -49.36 -32.12 7.63
C GLU A 117 -48.81 -33.53 7.35
N ALA A 118 -47.59 -33.83 7.76
CA ALA A 118 -47.02 -35.19 7.69
C ALA A 118 -47.71 -36.15 8.67
N ALA A 119 -48.00 -35.72 9.90
CA ALA A 119 -48.73 -36.52 10.90
C ALA A 119 -50.19 -36.82 10.51
N HIS A 120 -50.87 -35.88 9.83
CA HIS A 120 -52.22 -36.10 9.28
C HIS A 120 -52.25 -37.17 8.18
N ARG A 121 -51.22 -37.23 7.33
CA ARG A 121 -51.08 -38.28 6.31
C ARG A 121 -50.86 -39.68 6.92
N GLN A 122 -50.24 -39.75 8.09
CA GLN A 122 -50.02 -40.99 8.84
C GLN A 122 -51.33 -41.52 9.46
N GLY A 123 -52.24 -40.66 9.90
CA GLY A 123 -53.58 -41.05 10.38
C GLY A 123 -54.43 -41.76 9.34
N GLY A 124 -54.43 -41.28 8.08
CA GLY A 124 -55.13 -41.93 6.96
C GLY A 124 -54.47 -43.23 6.46
N ALA A 125 -53.26 -43.57 6.93
CA ALA A 125 -52.62 -44.86 6.67
C ALA A 125 -53.07 -45.95 7.66
N VAL A 126 -53.45 -45.58 8.89
CA VAL A 126 -53.90 -46.50 9.94
C VAL A 126 -55.28 -47.11 9.65
N GLU A 127 -56.20 -46.33 9.07
CA GLU A 127 -57.51 -46.82 8.62
C GLU A 127 -57.41 -47.90 7.51
N ARG A 128 -56.41 -47.78 6.64
CA ARG A 128 -56.12 -48.79 5.60
C ARG A 128 -55.48 -50.06 6.19
N SER A 129 -54.72 -49.95 7.27
CA SER A 129 -54.16 -51.11 7.99
C SER A 129 -55.23 -51.96 8.66
N GLN A 130 -56.33 -51.36 9.15
CA GLN A 130 -57.44 -52.10 9.78
C GLN A 130 -58.17 -53.03 8.79
N GLN A 131 -58.28 -52.60 7.53
CA GLN A 131 -58.88 -53.40 6.45
C GLN A 131 -57.93 -54.53 5.97
N SER A 132 -56.61 -54.31 6.07
CA SER A 132 -55.57 -55.31 5.77
C SER A 132 -55.47 -56.42 6.82
N VAL A 133 -55.76 -56.15 8.09
CA VAL A 133 -55.76 -57.18 9.18
C VAL A 133 -56.80 -58.27 8.90
N VAL A 134 -57.97 -57.94 8.35
CA VAL A 134 -58.99 -58.92 7.95
C VAL A 134 -58.53 -59.79 6.76
N SER A 135 -57.72 -59.24 5.85
CA SER A 135 -57.11 -59.98 4.74
C SER A 135 -55.92 -60.85 5.17
N MET A 136 -55.35 -60.57 6.35
CA MET A 136 -54.20 -61.26 6.94
C MET A 136 -54.57 -62.68 7.42
N GLY A 137 -55.78 -62.86 7.96
CA GLY A 137 -56.32 -64.16 8.39
C GLY A 137 -56.37 -65.20 7.26
N HIS A 138 -56.73 -64.79 6.04
CA HIS A 138 -56.71 -65.67 4.85
C HIS A 138 -55.27 -65.95 4.34
N SER A 139 -54.35 -65.00 4.54
CA SER A 139 -52.95 -65.12 4.08
C SER A 139 -52.10 -66.02 5.01
N LEU A 140 -52.41 -66.04 6.30
CA LEU A 140 -51.75 -66.90 7.29
C LEU A 140 -51.88 -68.39 6.91
N GLN A 141 -53.03 -68.84 6.40
CA GLN A 141 -53.24 -70.22 5.98
C GLN A 141 -52.38 -70.64 4.77
N ALA A 142 -52.04 -69.69 3.88
CA ALA A 142 -51.12 -69.90 2.77
C ALA A 142 -49.64 -69.87 3.20
N ALA A 143 -49.31 -69.13 4.27
CA ALA A 143 -47.96 -69.01 4.81
C ALA A 143 -47.42 -70.35 5.34
N GLY A 144 -48.26 -71.22 5.93
CA GLY A 144 -47.85 -72.53 6.45
C GLY A 144 -47.26 -73.48 5.40
N LYS A 145 -47.69 -73.39 4.13
CA LYS A 145 -47.10 -74.17 3.01
C LYS A 145 -45.76 -73.60 2.51
N ARG A 146 -45.54 -72.29 2.66
CA ARG A 146 -44.30 -71.61 2.24
C ARG A 146 -43.16 -71.77 3.23
N VAL A 147 -43.47 -71.95 4.52
CA VAL A 147 -42.48 -72.23 5.58
C VAL A 147 -41.66 -73.50 5.27
N ALA A 148 -42.30 -74.54 4.73
CA ALA A 148 -41.61 -75.77 4.32
C ALA A 148 -40.66 -75.60 3.10
N GLN A 149 -40.90 -74.60 2.24
CA GLN A 149 -40.03 -74.27 1.10
C GLN A 149 -38.85 -73.37 1.51
N LEU A 150 -39.04 -72.54 2.54
CA LEU A 150 -38.01 -71.65 3.10
C LEU A 150 -36.87 -72.43 3.77
N GLU A 151 -37.14 -73.61 4.31
CA GLU A 151 -36.14 -74.47 4.96
C GLU A 151 -35.10 -75.01 3.97
N THR A 152 -35.54 -75.46 2.78
CA THR A 152 -34.64 -75.90 1.70
C THR A 152 -33.86 -74.73 1.10
N PHE A 153 -34.50 -73.57 0.92
CA PHE A 153 -33.86 -72.36 0.43
C PHE A 153 -32.77 -71.82 1.40
N ALA A 154 -32.98 -71.93 2.71
CA ALA A 154 -32.00 -71.50 3.72
C ALA A 154 -30.68 -72.28 3.63
N GLN A 155 -30.73 -73.60 3.37
CA GLN A 155 -29.55 -74.44 3.23
C GLN A 155 -28.72 -74.11 1.98
N GLU A 156 -29.36 -73.91 0.83
CA GLU A 156 -28.69 -73.53 -0.43
C GLU A 156 -28.10 -72.11 -0.37
N THR A 157 -28.81 -71.19 0.30
CA THR A 157 -28.37 -69.81 0.49
C THR A 157 -27.11 -69.73 1.35
N ASN A 158 -26.98 -70.58 2.38
CA ASN A 158 -25.80 -70.59 3.24
C ASN A 158 -24.52 -71.01 2.50
N GLY A 159 -24.60 -71.99 1.59
CA GLY A 159 -23.48 -72.40 0.75
C GLY A 159 -23.03 -71.29 -0.20
N SER A 160 -23.98 -70.58 -0.82
CA SER A 160 -23.70 -69.47 -1.75
C SER A 160 -23.11 -68.24 -1.04
N LEU A 161 -23.53 -67.97 0.21
CA LEU A 161 -22.99 -66.87 1.02
C LEU A 161 -21.53 -67.09 1.45
N THR A 162 -21.12 -68.36 1.59
CA THR A 162 -19.73 -68.70 1.92
C THR A 162 -18.80 -68.44 0.72
N ASP A 163 -19.16 -68.90 -0.48
CA ASP A 163 -18.40 -68.63 -1.72
C ASP A 163 -18.34 -67.12 -2.03
N MET A 164 -19.43 -66.39 -1.74
CA MET A 164 -19.46 -64.93 -1.87
C MET A 164 -18.51 -64.23 -0.89
N SER A 165 -18.38 -64.70 0.35
CA SER A 165 -17.44 -64.14 1.33
C SER A 165 -15.98 -64.28 0.87
N ASP A 166 -15.61 -65.45 0.36
CA ASP A 166 -14.24 -65.71 -0.10
C ASP A 166 -13.87 -64.82 -1.30
N ARG A 167 -14.80 -64.66 -2.26
CA ARG A 167 -14.60 -63.76 -3.41
C ARG A 167 -14.56 -62.28 -3.02
N LEU A 168 -15.37 -61.86 -2.04
CA LEU A 168 -15.32 -60.48 -1.50
C LEU A 168 -14.01 -60.21 -0.77
N GLY A 169 -13.42 -61.22 -0.13
CA GLY A 169 -12.06 -61.13 0.43
C GLY A 169 -11.00 -60.85 -0.64
N GLN A 170 -11.05 -61.57 -1.77
CA GLN A 170 -10.14 -61.34 -2.90
C GLN A 170 -10.33 -59.95 -3.54
N VAL A 171 -11.56 -59.46 -3.63
CA VAL A 171 -11.86 -58.10 -4.12
C VAL A 171 -11.31 -57.04 -3.17
N ALA A 172 -11.41 -57.24 -1.85
CA ALA A 172 -10.86 -56.31 -0.87
C ALA A 172 -9.32 -56.22 -0.95
N GLU A 173 -8.62 -57.35 -1.12
CA GLU A 173 -7.16 -57.36 -1.33
C GLU A 173 -6.74 -56.64 -2.62
N ALA A 174 -7.46 -56.86 -3.73
CA ALA A 174 -7.20 -56.18 -4.99
C ALA A 174 -7.41 -54.66 -4.90
N LEU A 175 -8.39 -54.20 -4.12
CA LEU A 175 -8.67 -52.78 -3.91
C LEU A 175 -7.61 -52.10 -3.03
N LEU A 176 -7.07 -52.80 -2.03
CA LEU A 176 -5.93 -52.32 -1.24
C LEU A 176 -4.67 -52.17 -2.10
N ALA A 177 -4.41 -53.10 -3.02
CA ALA A 177 -3.32 -52.98 -3.99
C ALA A 177 -3.52 -51.81 -4.96
N LEU A 178 -4.77 -51.54 -5.38
CA LEU A 178 -5.10 -50.42 -6.26
C LEU A 178 -4.91 -49.06 -5.55
N ASP A 179 -5.25 -48.99 -4.26
CA ASP A 179 -5.07 -47.79 -3.43
C ASP A 179 -3.57 -47.47 -3.26
N ASP A 180 -2.74 -48.46 -2.93
CA ASP A 180 -1.28 -48.31 -2.86
C ASP A 180 -0.65 -47.91 -4.21
N PHE A 181 -1.10 -48.52 -5.32
CA PHE A 181 -0.68 -48.12 -6.67
C PHE A 181 -1.05 -46.67 -7.00
N SER A 182 -2.26 -46.25 -6.63
CA SER A 182 -2.75 -44.89 -6.81
C SER A 182 -1.94 -43.88 -6.02
N HIS A 183 -1.56 -44.24 -4.79
CA HIS A 183 -0.74 -43.40 -3.93
C HIS A 183 0.69 -43.23 -4.48
N ARG A 184 1.32 -44.33 -4.93
CA ARG A 184 2.65 -44.28 -5.58
C ARG A 184 2.65 -43.48 -6.87
N THR A 185 1.62 -43.63 -7.69
CA THR A 185 1.47 -42.89 -8.95
C THR A 185 1.34 -41.38 -8.67
N THR A 186 0.55 -41.02 -7.66
CA THR A 186 0.41 -39.61 -7.23
C THR A 186 1.75 -39.03 -6.76
N GLN A 187 2.53 -39.78 -5.98
CA GLN A 187 3.87 -39.36 -5.53
C GLN A 187 4.85 -39.19 -6.70
N GLN A 188 4.83 -40.10 -7.69
CA GLN A 188 5.67 -39.99 -8.88
C GLN A 188 5.32 -38.76 -9.73
N VAL A 189 4.03 -38.46 -9.88
CA VAL A 189 3.59 -37.27 -10.63
C VAL A 189 3.93 -35.98 -9.87
N GLN A 190 3.84 -35.96 -8.54
CA GLN A 190 4.33 -34.84 -7.72
C GLN A 190 5.82 -34.59 -7.93
N SER A 191 6.66 -35.64 -7.87
CA SER A 191 8.10 -35.51 -8.14
C SER A 191 8.38 -35.05 -9.58
N MET A 192 7.61 -35.51 -10.56
CA MET A 192 7.71 -35.04 -11.94
C MET A 192 7.34 -33.55 -12.03
N SER A 193 6.28 -33.11 -11.35
CA SER A 193 5.85 -31.72 -11.33
C SER A 193 6.91 -30.80 -10.72
N GLU A 194 7.58 -31.22 -9.64
CA GLU A 194 8.71 -30.50 -9.05
C GLU A 194 9.89 -30.36 -10.04
N ARG A 195 10.22 -31.43 -10.76
CA ARG A 195 11.28 -31.41 -11.78
C ARG A 195 10.91 -30.51 -12.97
N LEU A 196 9.66 -30.55 -13.43
CA LEU A 196 9.18 -29.69 -14.51
C LEU A 196 9.17 -28.22 -14.09
N HIS A 197 8.85 -27.95 -12.82
CA HIS A 197 8.96 -26.61 -12.25
C HIS A 197 10.42 -26.13 -12.25
N HIS A 198 11.36 -26.98 -11.85
CA HIS A 198 12.80 -26.69 -11.94
C HIS A 198 13.28 -26.44 -13.38
N ILE A 199 12.77 -27.22 -14.36
CA ILE A 199 13.11 -27.01 -15.77
C ILE A 199 12.59 -25.64 -16.26
N ALA A 200 11.37 -25.27 -15.88
CA ALA A 200 10.80 -23.96 -16.22
C ALA A 200 11.60 -22.81 -15.59
N SER A 201 11.96 -22.91 -14.30
CA SER A 201 12.76 -21.87 -13.62
C SER A 201 14.17 -21.75 -14.21
N SER A 202 14.84 -22.87 -14.51
CA SER A 202 16.13 -22.85 -15.20
C SER A 202 16.02 -22.33 -16.64
N GLY A 203 14.86 -22.50 -17.28
CA GLY A 203 14.53 -21.86 -18.55
C GLY A 203 14.55 -20.34 -18.43
N ASP A 204 13.84 -19.78 -17.46
CA ASP A 204 13.80 -18.32 -17.22
C ASP A 204 15.20 -17.75 -16.92
N GLU A 205 16.03 -18.46 -16.15
CA GLU A 205 17.42 -18.07 -15.91
C GLU A 205 18.27 -18.05 -17.19
N LEU A 206 18.13 -19.06 -18.06
CA LEU A 206 18.83 -19.12 -19.34
C LEU A 206 18.35 -18.04 -20.33
N ALA A 207 17.05 -17.71 -20.32
CA ALA A 207 16.51 -16.61 -21.12
C ALA A 207 17.07 -15.26 -20.66
N ARG A 208 17.14 -15.04 -19.34
CA ARG A 208 17.77 -13.84 -18.77
C ARG A 208 19.24 -13.75 -19.14
N PHE A 209 19.99 -14.85 -19.01
CA PHE A 209 21.41 -14.89 -19.39
C PHE A 209 21.62 -14.60 -20.89
N ALA A 210 20.77 -15.12 -21.77
CA ALA A 210 20.82 -14.83 -23.19
C ALA A 210 20.58 -13.33 -23.49
N SER A 211 19.62 -12.71 -22.80
CA SER A 211 19.35 -11.27 -22.90
C SER A 211 20.51 -10.42 -22.36
N GLU A 212 21.09 -10.81 -21.23
CA GLU A 212 22.25 -10.13 -20.64
C GLU A 212 23.48 -10.23 -21.55
N ALA A 213 23.70 -11.38 -22.20
CA ALA A 213 24.76 -11.57 -23.19
C ALA A 213 24.57 -10.67 -24.43
N GLU A 214 23.33 -10.49 -24.91
CA GLU A 214 23.04 -9.54 -26.01
C GLU A 214 23.35 -8.10 -25.60
N ALA A 215 22.92 -7.69 -24.39
CA ALA A 215 23.17 -6.35 -23.87
C ALA A 215 24.67 -6.09 -23.65
N PHE A 216 25.41 -7.09 -23.16
CA PHE A 216 26.86 -7.02 -23.00
C PHE A 216 27.58 -6.84 -24.35
N VAL A 217 27.18 -7.59 -25.39
CA VAL A 217 27.76 -7.40 -26.74
C VAL A 217 27.48 -6.00 -27.26
N GLN A 218 26.28 -5.43 -27.04
CA GLN A 218 25.98 -4.05 -27.44
C GLN A 218 26.88 -3.02 -26.74
N LEU A 219 27.17 -3.23 -25.45
CA LEU A 219 28.12 -2.39 -24.71
C LEU A 219 29.54 -2.51 -25.32
N VAL A 220 29.98 -3.72 -25.66
CA VAL A 220 31.28 -3.96 -26.31
C VAL A 220 31.35 -3.29 -27.69
N LEU A 221 30.27 -3.35 -28.49
CA LEU A 221 30.19 -2.66 -29.79
C LEU A 221 30.32 -1.14 -29.65
N THR A 222 29.67 -0.56 -28.64
CA THR A 222 29.81 0.87 -28.33
C THR A 222 31.26 1.22 -27.95
N GLY A 223 31.92 0.35 -27.17
CA GLY A 223 33.35 0.48 -26.85
C GLY A 223 34.26 0.36 -28.07
N ILE A 224 33.95 -0.54 -29.01
CA ILE A 224 34.66 -0.69 -30.28
C ILE A 224 34.59 0.60 -31.10
N ASP A 225 33.42 1.24 -31.19
CA ASP A 225 33.28 2.52 -31.91
C ASP A 225 34.10 3.63 -31.25
N ALA A 226 34.15 3.68 -29.91
CA ALA A 226 35.00 4.64 -29.21
C ALA A 226 36.50 4.41 -29.49
N VAL A 227 36.96 3.16 -29.52
CA VAL A 227 38.35 2.82 -29.88
C VAL A 227 38.64 3.19 -31.34
N ARG A 228 37.70 2.90 -32.25
CA ARG A 228 37.82 3.24 -33.68
C ARG A 228 37.91 4.76 -33.89
N HIS A 229 37.14 5.54 -33.15
CA HIS A 229 37.22 7.01 -33.17
C HIS A 229 38.59 7.51 -32.70
N ARG A 230 39.07 7.04 -31.55
CA ARG A 230 40.40 7.40 -31.02
C ARG A 230 41.54 6.99 -31.94
N ALA A 231 41.43 5.83 -32.59
CA ALA A 231 42.38 5.37 -33.59
C ALA A 231 42.44 6.33 -34.79
N SER A 232 41.27 6.81 -35.25
CA SER A 232 41.18 7.82 -36.31
C SER A 232 41.80 9.15 -35.90
N GLU A 233 41.53 9.65 -34.69
CA GLU A 233 42.15 10.89 -34.17
C GLU A 233 43.68 10.75 -34.06
N THR A 234 44.15 9.60 -33.55
CA THR A 234 45.59 9.31 -33.46
C THR A 234 46.24 9.27 -34.84
N ASN A 235 45.55 8.73 -35.84
CA ASN A 235 46.00 8.73 -37.23
C ASN A 235 46.16 10.16 -37.79
N GLN A 236 45.17 11.02 -37.54
CA GLN A 236 45.20 12.42 -37.98
C GLN A 236 46.34 13.20 -37.30
N LEU A 237 46.54 13.00 -36.00
CA LEU A 237 47.66 13.59 -35.26
C LEU A 237 49.01 13.11 -35.78
N ALA A 238 49.16 11.81 -36.05
CA ALA A 238 50.39 11.25 -36.62
C ALA A 238 50.71 11.84 -38.01
N HIS A 239 49.69 12.08 -38.83
CA HIS A 239 49.86 12.80 -40.11
C HIS A 239 50.34 14.25 -39.90
N ALA A 240 49.73 14.98 -38.96
CA ALA A 240 50.12 16.36 -38.66
C ALA A 240 51.55 16.46 -38.12
N VAL A 241 51.95 15.56 -37.22
CA VAL A 241 53.34 15.48 -36.70
C VAL A 241 54.32 15.15 -37.82
N THR A 242 53.98 14.22 -38.71
CA THR A 242 54.83 13.86 -39.85
C THR A 242 55.04 15.04 -40.79
N ALA A 243 53.97 15.75 -41.17
CA ALA A 243 54.05 16.92 -42.03
C ALA A 243 54.88 18.05 -41.38
N THR A 244 54.72 18.26 -40.07
CA THR A 244 55.50 19.26 -39.31
C THR A 244 56.98 18.87 -39.25
N ALA A 245 57.29 17.60 -39.02
CA ALA A 245 58.66 17.10 -38.98
C ALA A 245 59.35 17.20 -40.35
N GLU A 246 58.62 16.95 -41.45
CA GLU A 246 59.13 17.15 -42.81
C GLU A 246 59.42 18.61 -43.11
N HIS A 247 58.50 19.51 -42.76
CA HIS A 247 58.74 20.95 -42.90
C HIS A 247 59.93 21.42 -42.06
N GLY A 248 60.03 20.97 -40.82
CA GLY A 248 61.16 21.25 -39.93
C GLY A 248 62.49 20.74 -40.50
N ALA A 249 62.49 19.58 -41.13
CA ALA A 249 63.71 19.00 -41.72
C ALA A 249 64.22 19.85 -42.88
N VAL A 250 63.32 20.39 -43.71
CA VAL A 250 63.67 21.32 -44.79
C VAL A 250 64.29 22.60 -44.21
N LEU A 251 63.65 23.22 -43.21
CA LEU A 251 64.16 24.45 -42.60
C LEU A 251 65.54 24.27 -41.94
N VAL A 252 65.74 23.14 -41.23
CA VAL A 252 67.03 22.82 -40.62
C VAL A 252 68.10 22.60 -41.69
N ASN A 253 67.77 21.89 -42.77
CA ASN A 253 68.70 21.70 -43.89
C ASN A 253 69.08 23.05 -44.53
N ASP A 254 68.13 23.94 -44.77
CA ASP A 254 68.41 25.27 -45.31
C ASP A 254 69.32 26.10 -44.38
N CYS A 255 69.12 25.98 -43.06
CA CYS A 255 69.97 26.61 -42.05
C CYS A 255 71.40 26.05 -42.09
N VAL A 256 71.56 24.71 -42.17
CA VAL A 256 72.87 24.05 -42.31
C VAL A 256 73.58 24.51 -43.60
N GLN A 257 72.86 24.54 -44.73
CA GLN A 257 73.41 25.05 -45.99
C GLN A 257 73.80 26.53 -45.89
N GLY A 258 73.02 27.34 -45.16
CA GLY A 258 73.37 28.72 -44.83
C GLY A 258 74.66 28.83 -44.04
N MET A 259 74.84 27.97 -43.02
CA MET A 259 76.06 27.94 -42.20
C MET A 259 77.30 27.52 -43.00
N TYR A 260 77.18 26.58 -43.94
CA TYR A 260 78.28 26.26 -44.86
C TYR A 260 78.69 27.47 -45.72
N ARG A 261 77.72 28.27 -46.20
CA ARG A 261 78.04 29.50 -46.95
C ARG A 261 78.71 30.55 -46.06
N VAL A 262 78.29 30.66 -44.80
CA VAL A 262 78.94 31.53 -43.80
C VAL A 262 80.37 31.05 -43.55
N GLU A 263 80.58 29.76 -43.31
CA GLU A 263 81.91 29.15 -43.11
C GLU A 263 82.83 29.43 -44.31
N GLU A 264 82.34 29.26 -45.54
CA GLU A 264 83.09 29.54 -46.76
C GLU A 264 83.43 31.03 -46.90
N THR A 265 82.47 31.92 -46.60
CA THR A 265 82.66 33.38 -46.67
C THR A 265 83.68 33.83 -45.63
N VAL A 266 83.60 33.31 -44.40
CA VAL A 266 84.54 33.56 -43.31
C VAL A 266 85.94 33.05 -43.68
N ARG A 267 86.05 31.87 -44.31
CA ARG A 267 87.33 31.34 -44.84
C ARG A 267 87.94 32.28 -45.88
N LYS A 268 87.17 32.71 -46.89
CA LYS A 268 87.64 33.66 -47.92
C LYS A 268 88.05 35.00 -47.30
N THR A 269 87.30 35.47 -46.31
CA THR A 269 87.63 36.70 -45.56
C THR A 269 88.95 36.54 -44.79
N ALA A 270 89.17 35.38 -44.17
CA ALA A 270 90.42 35.06 -43.48
C ALA A 270 91.62 35.15 -44.42
N GLU A 271 91.53 34.58 -45.63
CA GLU A 271 92.58 34.62 -46.65
C GLU A 271 92.91 36.05 -47.10
N LEU A 272 91.89 36.89 -47.28
CA LEU A 272 92.08 38.29 -47.65
C LEU A 272 92.71 39.11 -46.52
N VAL A 273 92.26 38.93 -45.29
CA VAL A 273 92.79 39.64 -44.10
C VAL A 273 94.24 39.21 -43.83
N ASP A 274 94.56 37.92 -43.98
CA ASP A 274 95.94 37.42 -43.85
C ASP A 274 96.86 38.02 -44.93
N SER A 275 96.39 38.06 -46.18
CA SER A 275 97.11 38.74 -47.28
C SER A 275 97.36 40.23 -46.99
N LEU A 276 96.37 40.93 -46.41
CA LEU A 276 96.51 42.32 -45.99
C LEU A 276 97.55 42.47 -44.86
N GLY A 277 97.61 41.52 -43.93
CA GLY A 277 98.63 41.46 -42.88
C GLY A 277 100.05 41.29 -43.44
N VAL A 278 100.23 40.39 -44.42
CA VAL A 278 101.51 40.20 -45.12
C VAL A 278 101.93 41.48 -45.85
N ARG A 279 101.01 42.10 -46.61
CA ARG A 279 101.27 43.36 -47.34
C ARG A 279 101.60 44.51 -46.40
N SER A 280 100.89 44.64 -45.27
CA SER A 280 101.17 45.66 -44.26
C SER A 280 102.56 45.48 -43.64
N THR A 281 103.00 44.24 -43.43
CA THR A 281 104.37 43.93 -42.98
C THR A 281 105.43 44.28 -44.01
N GLN A 282 105.14 44.11 -45.31
CA GLN A 282 106.03 44.55 -46.39
C GLN A 282 106.13 46.08 -46.48
N ILE A 283 105.01 46.80 -46.35
CA ILE A 283 104.98 48.27 -46.31
C ILE A 283 105.80 48.77 -45.12
N GLY A 284 105.65 48.16 -43.93
CA GLY A 284 106.47 48.49 -42.77
C GLY A 284 107.97 48.40 -43.06
N ARG A 285 108.43 47.30 -43.66
CA ARG A 285 109.84 47.13 -44.07
C ARG A 285 110.32 48.21 -45.06
N ILE A 286 109.48 48.61 -46.02
CA ILE A 286 109.81 49.68 -46.96
C ILE A 286 109.95 51.01 -46.23
N VAL A 287 109.05 51.31 -45.30
CA VAL A 287 109.07 52.53 -44.49
C VAL A 287 110.33 52.59 -43.62
N ASP A 288 110.74 51.47 -43.02
CA ASP A 288 111.98 51.36 -42.25
C ASP A 288 113.22 51.68 -43.11
N VAL A 289 113.28 51.16 -44.35
CA VAL A 289 114.38 51.45 -45.29
C VAL A 289 114.39 52.92 -45.71
N ILE A 290 113.23 53.52 -45.98
CA ILE A 290 113.15 54.95 -46.34
C ILE A 290 113.58 55.82 -45.14
N GLN A 291 113.19 55.44 -43.92
CA GLN A 291 113.63 56.10 -42.70
C GLN A 291 115.16 56.03 -42.56
N GLU A 292 115.76 54.86 -42.77
CA GLU A 292 117.20 54.67 -42.72
C GLU A 292 117.93 55.51 -43.79
N ILE A 293 117.41 55.53 -45.03
CA ILE A 293 117.94 56.39 -46.09
C ILE A 293 117.81 57.87 -45.73
N ALA A 294 116.69 58.29 -45.17
CA ALA A 294 116.48 59.68 -44.75
C ALA A 294 117.47 60.08 -43.63
N ASP A 295 117.70 59.20 -42.65
CA ASP A 295 118.66 59.45 -41.56
C ASP A 295 120.11 59.48 -42.07
N GLN A 296 120.48 58.58 -42.99
CA GLN A 296 121.79 58.61 -43.66
C GLN A 296 121.96 59.86 -44.53
N THR A 297 120.93 60.25 -45.27
CA THR A 297 120.93 61.45 -46.12
C THR A 297 121.07 62.72 -45.26
N ASN A 298 120.42 62.76 -44.10
CA ASN A 298 120.56 63.83 -43.12
C ASN A 298 122.00 63.95 -42.58
N LEU A 299 122.65 62.81 -42.26
CA LEU A 299 124.05 62.77 -41.83
C LEU A 299 125.03 63.19 -42.94
N LEU A 300 124.81 62.74 -44.18
CA LEU A 300 125.60 63.14 -45.34
C LEU A 300 125.46 64.63 -45.64
N ALA A 301 124.24 65.15 -45.55
CA ALA A 301 123.95 66.58 -45.69
C ALA A 301 124.62 67.41 -44.59
N LEU A 302 124.62 66.93 -43.34
CA LEU A 302 125.33 67.58 -42.24
C LEU A 302 126.84 67.61 -42.47
N ASN A 303 127.44 66.49 -42.90
CA ASN A 303 128.85 66.43 -43.25
C ASN A 303 129.19 67.35 -44.41
N ALA A 304 128.34 67.41 -45.44
CA ALA A 304 128.49 68.32 -46.57
C ALA A 304 128.38 69.80 -46.15
N ALA A 305 127.47 70.14 -45.22
CA ALA A 305 127.34 71.48 -44.66
C ALA A 305 128.57 71.89 -43.82
N ILE A 306 129.15 70.96 -43.06
CA ILE A 306 130.40 71.19 -42.30
C ILE A 306 131.58 71.43 -43.25
N ILE A 307 131.73 70.62 -44.31
CA ILE A 307 132.78 70.79 -45.32
C ILE A 307 132.59 72.11 -46.09
N ALA A 308 131.36 72.47 -46.43
CA ALA A 308 131.03 73.74 -47.08
C ALA A 308 131.38 74.95 -46.19
N ALA A 309 131.18 74.85 -44.87
CA ALA A 309 131.59 75.87 -43.90
C ALA A 309 133.12 75.97 -43.75
N GLN A 310 133.87 74.85 -43.86
CA GLN A 310 135.34 74.84 -43.83
C GLN A 310 135.98 75.46 -45.07
N ALA A 311 135.31 75.42 -46.24
CA ALA A 311 135.82 75.95 -47.51
C ALA A 311 135.70 77.49 -47.67
N GLY A 312 135.18 78.22 -46.67
CA GLY A 312 135.08 79.68 -46.68
C GLY A 312 134.23 80.24 -47.82
N GLU A 313 134.58 81.42 -48.37
CA GLU A 313 133.81 82.12 -49.42
C GLU A 313 133.54 81.25 -50.67
N GLN A 314 134.38 80.25 -50.97
CA GLN A 314 134.21 79.35 -52.11
C GLN A 314 133.19 78.21 -51.86
N GLY A 315 132.80 77.95 -50.61
CA GLY A 315 131.88 76.87 -50.21
C GLY A 315 130.40 77.27 -50.12
N ARG A 316 130.09 78.58 -50.20
CA ARG A 316 128.73 79.15 -50.00
C ARG A 316 127.63 78.49 -50.84
N PRO A 317 127.81 78.24 -52.16
CA PRO A 317 126.78 77.59 -52.98
C PRO A 317 126.49 76.14 -52.54
N PHE A 318 127.51 75.41 -52.07
CA PHE A 318 127.37 74.04 -51.61
C PHE A 318 126.69 73.94 -50.24
N GLY A 319 126.88 74.94 -49.36
CA GLY A 319 126.20 75.02 -48.06
C GLY A 319 124.68 75.15 -48.20
N VAL A 320 124.20 75.97 -49.14
CA VAL A 320 122.75 76.14 -49.40
C VAL A 320 122.12 74.83 -49.89
N VAL A 321 122.80 74.09 -50.77
CA VAL A 321 122.32 72.78 -51.26
C VAL A 321 122.33 71.74 -50.14
N ALA A 322 123.35 71.73 -49.28
CA ALA A 322 123.43 70.83 -48.14
C ALA A 322 122.31 71.08 -47.11
N ASP A 323 121.99 72.34 -46.81
CA ASP A 323 120.87 72.68 -45.91
C ASP A 323 119.50 72.30 -46.51
N GLU A 324 119.31 72.44 -47.83
CA GLU A 324 118.08 72.01 -48.51
C GLU A 324 117.92 70.48 -48.49
N ILE A 325 119.00 69.73 -48.75
CA ILE A 325 119.00 68.25 -48.63
C ILE A 325 118.72 67.83 -47.19
N ARG A 326 119.29 68.53 -46.19
CA ARG A 326 119.02 68.29 -44.78
C ARG A 326 117.55 68.49 -44.44
N SER A 327 116.96 69.60 -44.87
CA SER A 327 115.54 69.89 -44.66
C SER A 327 114.63 68.85 -45.33
N LEU A 328 114.97 68.43 -46.55
CA LEU A 328 114.24 67.38 -47.26
C LEU A 328 114.35 66.03 -46.54
N ALA A 329 115.53 65.66 -46.02
CA ALA A 329 115.76 64.45 -45.25
C ALA A 329 114.98 64.47 -43.92
N GLU A 330 114.98 65.59 -43.19
CA GLU A 330 114.20 65.77 -41.95
C GLU A 330 112.69 65.67 -42.20
N ARG A 331 112.19 66.26 -43.30
CA ARG A 331 110.79 66.15 -43.73
C ARG A 331 110.46 64.70 -44.09
N THR A 332 111.33 64.02 -44.83
CA THR A 332 111.17 62.61 -45.21
C THR A 332 111.11 61.73 -43.97
N ALA A 333 112.04 61.89 -43.02
CA ALA A 333 112.09 61.18 -41.75
C ALA A 333 110.87 61.42 -40.84
N ARG A 334 110.24 62.60 -40.93
CA ARG A 334 108.99 62.89 -40.22
C ARG A 334 107.82 62.15 -40.86
N SER A 335 107.67 62.25 -42.18
CA SER A 335 106.60 61.59 -42.93
C SER A 335 106.69 60.07 -42.83
N THR A 336 107.88 59.47 -42.86
CA THR A 336 108.07 58.02 -42.65
C THR A 336 107.68 57.57 -41.25
N ARG A 337 107.96 58.36 -40.19
CA ARG A 337 107.49 58.06 -38.83
C ARG A 337 105.97 58.09 -38.68
N GLU A 338 105.31 59.05 -39.33
CA GLU A 338 103.84 59.10 -39.39
C GLU A 338 103.27 57.88 -40.12
N ILE A 339 103.85 57.51 -41.26
CA ILE A 339 103.47 56.29 -42.00
C ILE A 339 103.72 55.03 -41.17
N ALA A 340 104.86 54.91 -40.48
CA ALA A 340 105.17 53.77 -39.63
C ALA A 340 104.15 53.62 -38.49
N THR A 341 103.69 54.73 -37.91
CA THR A 341 102.66 54.74 -36.87
C THR A 341 101.30 54.27 -37.44
N MET A 342 100.91 54.75 -38.62
CA MET A 342 99.69 54.31 -39.31
C MET A 342 99.73 52.83 -39.68
N VAL A 343 100.84 52.35 -40.24
CA VAL A 343 101.06 50.93 -40.57
C VAL A 343 101.05 50.06 -39.31
N GLY A 344 101.63 50.54 -38.21
CA GLY A 344 101.55 49.88 -36.90
C GLY A 344 100.11 49.80 -36.34
N GLY A 345 99.30 50.82 -36.57
CA GLY A 345 97.86 50.81 -36.29
C GLY A 345 97.11 49.76 -37.11
N ILE A 346 97.30 49.78 -38.44
CA ILE A 346 96.69 48.81 -39.38
C ILE A 346 97.08 47.38 -38.99
N ARG A 347 98.33 47.10 -38.60
CA ARG A 347 98.76 45.77 -38.17
C ARG A 347 98.01 45.27 -36.92
N ARG A 348 97.78 46.15 -35.94
CA ARG A 348 96.99 45.79 -34.75
C ARG A 348 95.54 45.49 -35.10
N GLU A 349 94.93 46.33 -35.94
CA GLU A 349 93.54 46.14 -36.40
C GLU A 349 93.38 44.85 -37.21
N VAL A 350 94.33 44.54 -38.11
CA VAL A 350 94.37 43.26 -38.85
C VAL A 350 94.49 42.08 -37.90
N GLY A 351 95.34 42.17 -36.86
CA GLY A 351 95.47 41.11 -35.85
C GLY A 351 94.15 40.82 -35.12
N THR A 352 93.42 41.87 -34.73
CA THR A 352 92.08 41.73 -34.14
C THR A 352 91.08 41.12 -35.12
N ALA A 353 91.08 41.56 -36.38
CA ALA A 353 90.22 41.01 -37.42
C ALA A 353 90.47 39.52 -37.67
N VAL A 354 91.73 39.05 -37.69
CA VAL A 354 92.06 37.62 -37.80
C VAL A 354 91.49 36.81 -36.64
N SER A 355 91.55 37.34 -35.41
CA SER A 355 91.00 36.65 -34.24
C SER A 355 89.47 36.50 -34.33
N LEU A 356 88.76 37.58 -34.68
CA LEU A 356 87.30 37.56 -34.84
C LEU A 356 86.85 36.62 -35.97
N VAL A 357 87.61 36.57 -37.07
CA VAL A 357 87.33 35.66 -38.18
C VAL A 357 87.52 34.19 -37.79
N LYS A 358 88.53 33.86 -36.95
CA LYS A 358 88.70 32.50 -36.42
C LYS A 358 87.53 32.08 -35.53
N GLU A 359 87.12 32.97 -34.63
CA GLU A 359 85.97 32.73 -33.74
C GLU A 359 84.68 32.56 -34.56
N GLY A 360 84.45 33.41 -35.56
CA GLY A 360 83.31 33.30 -36.47
C GLY A 360 83.28 31.97 -37.25
N ARG A 361 84.45 31.43 -37.61
CA ARG A 361 84.53 30.11 -38.27
C ARG A 361 84.15 28.97 -37.33
N GLU A 362 84.63 29.02 -36.09
CA GLU A 362 84.32 28.01 -35.08
C GLU A 362 82.83 28.01 -34.70
N GLN A 363 82.23 29.20 -34.57
CA GLN A 363 80.80 29.36 -34.34
C GLN A 363 79.96 28.83 -35.51
N ALA A 364 80.36 29.10 -36.76
CA ALA A 364 79.69 28.55 -37.94
C ALA A 364 79.76 27.01 -37.99
N GLY A 365 80.93 26.42 -37.69
CA GLY A 365 81.09 24.97 -37.61
C GLY A 365 80.25 24.33 -36.50
N THR A 366 80.13 24.99 -35.34
CA THR A 366 79.23 24.55 -34.26
C THR A 366 77.75 24.62 -34.71
N GLY A 367 77.39 25.65 -35.48
CA GLY A 367 76.06 25.80 -36.07
C GLY A 367 75.69 24.64 -37.02
N VAL A 368 76.63 24.19 -37.86
CA VAL A 368 76.46 23.01 -38.72
C VAL A 368 76.18 21.75 -37.88
N GLN A 369 76.99 21.48 -36.85
CA GLN A 369 76.82 20.30 -35.99
C GLN A 369 75.47 20.29 -35.25
N LEU A 370 75.02 21.44 -34.76
CA LEU A 370 73.70 21.57 -34.12
C LEU A 370 72.56 21.31 -35.12
N GLY A 371 72.70 21.80 -36.35
CA GLY A 371 71.75 21.54 -37.42
C GLY A 371 71.66 20.06 -37.80
N ASP A 372 72.80 19.36 -37.91
CA ASP A 372 72.82 17.92 -38.19
C ASP A 372 72.11 17.11 -37.09
N ARG A 373 72.34 17.45 -35.82
CA ARG A 373 71.65 16.82 -34.68
C ARG A 373 70.14 17.08 -34.69
N ALA A 374 69.72 18.30 -35.05
CA ALA A 374 68.30 18.63 -35.19
C ALA A 374 67.65 17.84 -36.35
N ALA A 375 68.36 17.67 -37.47
CA ALA A 375 67.90 16.86 -38.60
C ALA A 375 67.80 15.37 -38.26
N GLU A 376 68.67 14.84 -37.40
CA GLU A 376 68.58 13.48 -36.87
C GLU A 376 67.36 13.28 -35.96
N ALA A 377 67.13 14.20 -35.02
CA ALA A 377 65.94 14.15 -34.15
C ALA A 377 64.63 14.18 -34.96
N LEU A 378 64.56 14.98 -36.02
CA LEU A 378 63.40 15.03 -36.92
C LEU A 378 63.21 13.73 -37.72
N ARG A 379 64.30 13.04 -38.11
CA ARG A 379 64.22 11.70 -38.71
C ARG A 379 63.68 10.66 -37.71
N GLU A 380 64.10 10.75 -36.45
CA GLU A 380 63.60 9.85 -35.40
C GLU A 380 62.10 10.06 -35.14
N ILE A 381 61.63 11.32 -35.10
CA ILE A 381 60.19 11.64 -34.99
C ILE A 381 59.40 10.99 -36.12
N ARG A 382 59.88 11.06 -37.36
CA ARG A 382 59.23 10.40 -38.52
C ARG A 382 59.21 8.87 -38.38
N ALA A 383 60.30 8.27 -37.89
CA ALA A 383 60.34 6.82 -37.66
C ALA A 383 59.39 6.38 -36.53
N ILE A 384 59.16 7.22 -35.52
CA ILE A 384 58.16 6.98 -34.47
C ILE A 384 56.75 7.08 -35.05
N THR A 385 56.43 8.14 -35.80
CA THR A 385 55.09 8.29 -36.40
C THR A 385 54.75 7.18 -37.39
N GLN A 386 55.73 6.67 -38.16
CA GLN A 386 55.55 5.49 -39.02
C GLN A 386 55.11 4.25 -38.24
N ARG A 387 55.71 4.00 -37.06
CA ARG A 387 55.31 2.90 -36.18
C ARG A 387 53.91 3.12 -35.59
N THR A 388 53.56 4.37 -35.29
CA THR A 388 52.21 4.73 -34.83
C THR A 388 51.15 4.42 -35.90
N PHE A 389 51.42 4.67 -37.19
CA PHE A 389 50.50 4.31 -38.27
C PHE A 389 50.22 2.79 -38.31
N SER A 390 51.26 1.96 -38.28
CA SER A 390 51.09 0.51 -38.28
C SER A 390 50.33 -0.01 -37.05
N ALA A 391 50.53 0.61 -35.87
CA ALA A 391 49.80 0.25 -34.65
C ALA A 391 48.31 0.63 -34.74
N VAL A 392 47.99 1.78 -35.33
CA VAL A 392 46.62 2.21 -35.59
C VAL A 392 45.92 1.25 -36.55
N GLU A 393 46.56 0.87 -37.66
CA GLU A 393 46.00 -0.11 -38.62
C GLU A 393 45.71 -1.46 -37.96
N ALA A 394 46.64 -1.96 -37.14
CA ALA A 394 46.43 -3.21 -36.38
C ALA A 394 45.25 -3.11 -35.41
N THR A 395 45.09 -1.97 -34.74
CA THR A 395 43.96 -1.70 -33.83
C THR A 395 42.63 -1.71 -34.58
N VAL A 396 42.57 -1.05 -35.76
CA VAL A 396 41.38 -1.04 -36.61
C VAL A 396 41.04 -2.44 -37.14
N ALA A 397 42.04 -3.26 -37.47
CA ALA A 397 41.82 -4.64 -37.88
C ALA A 397 41.24 -5.50 -36.74
N GLU A 398 41.77 -5.38 -35.52
CA GLU A 398 41.28 -6.15 -34.37
C GLU A 398 39.86 -5.74 -33.96
N THR A 399 39.54 -4.43 -34.00
CA THR A 399 38.16 -3.97 -33.73
C THR A 399 37.13 -4.56 -34.70
N LYS A 400 37.45 -4.68 -35.99
CA LYS A 400 36.58 -5.37 -36.97
C LYS A 400 36.40 -6.86 -36.65
N ARG A 401 37.45 -7.52 -36.16
CA ARG A 401 37.40 -8.94 -35.77
C ARG A 401 36.48 -9.15 -34.56
N LEU A 402 36.58 -8.28 -33.56
CA LEU A 402 35.73 -8.30 -32.36
C LEU A 402 34.25 -8.04 -32.70
N GLU A 403 33.97 -7.14 -33.64
CA GLU A 403 32.62 -6.85 -34.13
C GLU A 403 31.95 -8.09 -34.76
N ALA A 404 32.69 -8.83 -35.60
CA ALA A 404 32.22 -10.09 -36.20
C ALA A 404 32.00 -11.19 -35.15
N GLN A 405 32.88 -11.28 -34.15
CA GLN A 405 32.71 -12.22 -33.03
C GLN A 405 31.47 -11.88 -32.19
N GLY A 406 31.23 -10.59 -31.92
CA GLY A 406 30.03 -10.12 -31.21
C GLY A 406 28.73 -10.52 -31.92
N SER A 407 28.66 -10.35 -33.25
CA SER A 407 27.50 -10.79 -34.04
C SER A 407 27.22 -12.29 -33.90
N THR A 408 28.28 -13.11 -33.88
CA THR A 408 28.16 -14.58 -33.70
C THR A 408 27.60 -14.93 -32.32
N VAL A 409 28.02 -14.21 -31.27
CA VAL A 409 27.52 -14.40 -29.90
C VAL A 409 26.04 -14.02 -29.80
N VAL A 410 25.62 -12.90 -30.40
CA VAL A 410 24.21 -12.48 -30.44
C VAL A 410 23.35 -13.55 -31.12
N GLU A 411 23.81 -14.12 -32.24
CA GLU A 411 23.05 -15.16 -32.93
C GLU A 411 22.95 -16.47 -32.12
N ALA A 412 24.01 -16.81 -31.38
CA ALA A 412 24.00 -17.93 -30.44
C ALA A 412 23.02 -17.68 -29.28
N SER A 413 23.01 -16.48 -28.69
CA SER A 413 22.06 -16.10 -27.63
C SER A 413 20.61 -16.20 -28.11
N ARG A 414 20.31 -15.73 -29.34
CA ARG A 414 18.98 -15.87 -29.94
C ARG A 414 18.58 -17.32 -30.20
N ARG A 415 19.53 -18.20 -30.49
CA ARG A 415 19.27 -19.64 -30.60
C ARG A 415 18.96 -20.25 -29.24
N VAL A 416 19.70 -19.88 -28.19
CA VAL A 416 19.44 -20.33 -26.81
C VAL A 416 18.07 -19.87 -26.34
N ALA A 417 17.74 -18.58 -26.52
CA ALA A 417 16.44 -18.02 -26.12
C ALA A 417 15.26 -18.76 -26.78
N ARG A 418 15.33 -19.04 -28.08
CA ARG A 418 14.29 -19.83 -28.78
C ARG A 418 14.16 -21.25 -28.24
N ARG A 419 15.28 -21.90 -27.94
CA ARG A 419 15.29 -23.28 -27.44
C ARG A 419 14.77 -23.38 -26.01
N VAL A 420 15.03 -22.36 -25.20
CA VAL A 420 14.44 -22.21 -23.87
C VAL A 420 12.91 -22.12 -24.00
N ASP A 421 12.40 -21.28 -24.90
CA ASP A 421 10.95 -21.13 -25.09
C ASP A 421 10.27 -22.45 -25.49
N ASP A 422 10.89 -23.22 -26.38
CA ASP A 422 10.41 -24.56 -26.77
C ASP A 422 10.42 -25.56 -25.59
N VAL A 423 11.47 -25.54 -24.76
CA VAL A 423 11.60 -26.42 -23.58
C VAL A 423 10.60 -26.05 -22.49
N THR A 424 10.41 -24.76 -22.22
CA THR A 424 9.44 -24.27 -21.23
C THR A 424 8.02 -24.61 -21.66
N ARG A 425 7.70 -24.49 -22.96
CA ARG A 425 6.40 -24.91 -23.51
C ARG A 425 6.16 -26.41 -23.34
N ALA A 426 7.15 -27.23 -23.70
CA ALA A 426 7.06 -28.68 -23.52
C ALA A 426 6.91 -29.07 -22.04
N ALA A 427 7.56 -28.34 -21.13
CA ALA A 427 7.43 -28.56 -19.69
C ALA A 427 6.03 -28.22 -19.16
N ILE A 428 5.43 -27.13 -19.65
CA ILE A 428 4.05 -26.74 -19.32
C ILE A 428 3.05 -27.78 -19.82
N GLU A 429 3.22 -28.28 -21.05
CA GLU A 429 2.39 -29.35 -21.60
C GLU A 429 2.51 -30.64 -20.79
N GLN A 430 3.73 -31.07 -20.45
CA GLN A 430 3.96 -32.25 -19.59
C GLN A 430 3.34 -32.08 -18.19
N ALA A 431 3.39 -30.88 -17.61
CA ALA A 431 2.75 -30.59 -16.33
C ALA A 431 1.20 -30.67 -16.42
N GLY A 432 0.63 -30.29 -17.57
CA GLY A 432 -0.79 -30.47 -17.87
C GLY A 432 -1.19 -31.95 -17.90
N HIS A 433 -0.43 -32.79 -18.61
CA HIS A 433 -0.65 -34.24 -18.64
C HIS A 433 -0.50 -34.88 -17.25
N GLY A 434 0.42 -34.38 -16.42
CA GLY A 434 0.57 -34.82 -15.03
C GLY A 434 -0.69 -34.55 -14.20
N ARG A 435 -1.30 -33.37 -14.32
CA ARG A 435 -2.55 -33.05 -13.60
C ARG A 435 -3.72 -33.95 -14.02
N GLU A 436 -3.83 -34.24 -15.31
CA GLU A 436 -4.84 -35.17 -15.83
C GLU A 436 -4.64 -36.58 -15.24
N LEU A 437 -3.39 -37.06 -15.20
CA LEU A 437 -3.03 -38.33 -14.56
C LEU A 437 -3.38 -38.35 -13.07
N VAL A 438 -3.11 -37.28 -12.31
CA VAL A 438 -3.53 -37.18 -10.90
C VAL A 438 -5.04 -37.22 -10.77
N HIS A 439 -5.77 -36.54 -11.66
CA HIS A 439 -7.23 -36.56 -11.63
C HIS A 439 -7.78 -37.98 -11.87
N GLN A 440 -7.28 -38.69 -12.88
CA GLN A 440 -7.65 -40.07 -13.17
C GLN A 440 -7.29 -41.02 -12.02
N THR A 441 -6.13 -40.80 -11.40
CA THR A 441 -5.62 -41.59 -10.26
C THR A 441 -6.49 -41.38 -9.01
N LEU A 442 -6.88 -40.13 -8.73
CA LEU A 442 -7.83 -39.80 -7.64
C LEU A 442 -9.23 -40.36 -7.89
N GLN A 443 -9.71 -40.34 -9.14
CA GLN A 443 -10.95 -41.01 -9.51
C GLN A 443 -10.85 -42.52 -9.30
N MET A 444 -9.74 -43.15 -9.67
CA MET A 444 -9.46 -44.56 -9.40
C MET A 444 -9.44 -44.87 -7.90
N ALA A 445 -8.79 -44.04 -7.07
CA ALA A 445 -8.79 -44.20 -5.62
C ALA A 445 -10.20 -44.07 -5.03
N LYS A 446 -10.97 -43.07 -5.48
CA LYS A 446 -12.36 -42.88 -5.06
C LYS A 446 -13.24 -44.07 -5.45
N LEU A 447 -13.13 -44.54 -6.69
CA LEU A 447 -13.85 -45.73 -7.16
C LEU A 447 -13.43 -46.98 -6.40
N ALA A 448 -12.15 -47.12 -6.05
CA ALA A 448 -11.66 -48.21 -5.24
C ALA A 448 -12.17 -48.15 -3.81
N GLN A 449 -12.22 -46.96 -3.21
CA GLN A 449 -12.77 -46.75 -1.87
C GLN A 449 -14.29 -47.00 -1.84
N GLU A 450 -15.03 -46.53 -2.85
CA GLU A 450 -16.45 -46.82 -2.99
C GLU A 450 -16.71 -48.31 -3.23
N ALA A 451 -15.89 -48.96 -4.06
CA ALA A 451 -15.95 -50.41 -4.26
C ALA A 451 -15.58 -51.17 -3.00
N SER A 452 -14.63 -50.67 -2.20
CA SER A 452 -14.22 -51.27 -0.91
C SER A 452 -15.32 -51.14 0.12
N GLN A 453 -15.94 -49.96 0.24
CA GLN A 453 -17.10 -49.75 1.10
C GLN A 453 -18.30 -50.60 0.67
N LYS A 454 -18.52 -50.75 -0.64
CA LYS A 454 -19.56 -51.64 -1.16
C LYS A 454 -19.23 -53.12 -0.92
N ALA A 455 -17.97 -53.53 -1.06
CA ALA A 455 -17.51 -54.90 -0.82
C ALA A 455 -17.53 -55.24 0.68
N GLU A 456 -17.10 -54.32 1.56
CA GLU A 456 -17.24 -54.44 3.01
C GLU A 456 -18.71 -54.42 3.42
N GLY A 457 -19.51 -53.55 2.80
CA GLY A 457 -20.94 -53.50 2.95
C GLY A 457 -21.57 -54.84 2.57
N GLN A 458 -21.24 -55.40 1.42
CA GLN A 458 -21.70 -56.71 0.96
C GLN A 458 -21.15 -57.86 1.80
N ALA A 459 -19.95 -57.77 2.35
CA ALA A 459 -19.36 -58.79 3.23
C ALA A 459 -20.00 -58.73 4.63
N ARG A 460 -20.36 -57.55 5.12
CA ARG A 460 -21.18 -57.36 6.33
C ARG A 460 -22.59 -57.83 6.07
N THR A 461 -23.23 -57.40 5.00
CA THR A 461 -24.54 -57.89 4.56
C THR A 461 -24.52 -59.39 4.35
N GLY A 462 -23.45 -59.98 3.84
CA GLY A 462 -23.25 -61.43 3.68
C GLY A 462 -23.08 -62.16 5.00
N ARG A 463 -22.35 -61.57 5.97
CA ARG A 463 -22.25 -62.09 7.35
C ARG A 463 -23.54 -61.91 8.14
N ASP A 464 -24.24 -60.81 7.91
CA ASP A 464 -25.54 -60.50 8.50
C ASP A 464 -26.63 -61.35 7.86
N LEU A 465 -26.53 -61.69 6.57
CA LEU A 465 -27.34 -62.67 5.85
C LEU A 465 -27.01 -64.08 6.31
N SER A 466 -25.74 -64.43 6.52
CA SER A 466 -25.36 -65.74 7.08
C SER A 466 -25.88 -65.86 8.51
N GLY A 467 -25.68 -64.84 9.34
CA GLY A 467 -26.27 -64.73 10.66
C GLY A 467 -27.80 -64.64 10.61
N ALA A 468 -28.38 -64.03 9.58
CA ALA A 468 -29.82 -63.98 9.37
C ALA A 468 -30.36 -65.27 8.81
N VAL A 469 -29.58 -66.11 8.11
CA VAL A 469 -29.94 -67.46 7.63
C VAL A 469 -29.81 -68.47 8.76
N VAL A 470 -28.85 -68.29 9.66
CA VAL A 470 -28.77 -69.00 10.95
C VAL A 470 -29.97 -68.60 11.81
N ARG A 471 -30.22 -67.29 11.96
CA ARG A 471 -31.44 -66.78 12.62
C ARG A 471 -32.71 -67.10 11.84
N LEU A 472 -32.69 -67.29 10.52
CA LEU A 472 -33.85 -67.70 9.71
C LEU A 472 -34.08 -69.19 9.91
N SER A 473 -33.04 -70.00 10.11
CA SER A 473 -33.18 -71.41 10.46
C SER A 473 -33.77 -71.53 11.88
N THR A 474 -33.24 -70.76 12.83
CA THR A 474 -33.82 -70.62 14.18
C THR A 474 -35.21 -69.97 14.13
N ALA A 475 -35.44 -68.99 13.26
CA ALA A 475 -36.73 -68.32 13.10
C ALA A 475 -37.70 -69.10 12.24
N ILE A 476 -37.29 -70.09 11.45
CA ILE A 476 -38.18 -71.06 10.80
C ILE A 476 -38.67 -72.03 11.87
N GLU A 477 -37.82 -72.42 12.82
CA GLU A 477 -38.23 -73.13 14.03
C GLU A 477 -39.13 -72.26 14.94
N GLU A 478 -38.81 -70.98 15.14
CA GLU A 478 -39.65 -70.06 15.90
C GLU A 478 -40.89 -69.64 15.13
N ILE A 479 -40.91 -69.51 13.80
CA ILE A 479 -42.09 -69.27 12.95
C ILE A 479 -42.93 -70.52 12.91
N ARG A 480 -42.37 -71.72 13.03
CA ARG A 480 -43.18 -72.93 13.25
C ARG A 480 -43.90 -72.86 14.59
N ALA A 481 -43.22 -72.39 15.64
CA ALA A 481 -43.82 -72.13 16.94
C ALA A 481 -44.78 -70.92 16.95
N ALA A 482 -44.42 -69.87 16.22
CA ALA A 482 -45.06 -68.56 16.16
C ALA A 482 -46.12 -68.48 15.07
N HIS A 483 -46.18 -69.38 14.09
CA HIS A 483 -47.36 -69.63 13.27
C HIS A 483 -48.46 -70.23 14.16
N GLY A 484 -48.07 -71.07 15.12
CA GLY A 484 -48.92 -71.47 16.24
C GLY A 484 -49.26 -70.32 17.21
N VAL A 485 -48.45 -69.26 17.32
CA VAL A 485 -48.75 -68.05 18.11
C VAL A 485 -49.49 -66.97 17.30
N LEU A 486 -49.30 -66.83 15.99
CA LEU A 486 -49.92 -65.86 15.09
C LEU A 486 -51.38 -66.24 14.81
N MET A 487 -51.69 -67.54 14.78
CA MET A 487 -53.08 -68.01 14.92
C MET A 487 -53.74 -67.55 16.24
N ARG A 488 -52.94 -67.21 17.25
CA ARG A 488 -53.38 -66.61 18.53
C ARG A 488 -53.17 -65.09 18.58
N GLY A 489 -52.32 -64.52 17.72
CA GLY A 489 -51.89 -63.11 17.68
C GLY A 489 -52.59 -62.26 16.61
N ASP A 490 -53.26 -62.87 15.63
CA ASP A 490 -54.27 -62.19 14.80
C ASP A 490 -55.35 -61.53 15.69
N ALA A 491 -55.61 -62.14 16.86
CA ALA A 491 -56.43 -61.59 17.91
C ALA A 491 -55.76 -60.44 18.72
N ALA A 492 -54.42 -60.29 18.67
CA ALA A 492 -53.65 -59.28 19.41
C ALA A 492 -53.18 -58.08 18.55
N ILE A 493 -52.99 -58.26 17.24
CA ILE A 493 -52.67 -57.16 16.31
C ILE A 493 -53.86 -56.18 16.19
N GLY A 494 -55.08 -56.66 16.42
CA GLY A 494 -56.25 -55.80 16.64
C GLY A 494 -56.08 -54.80 17.78
N ASP A 495 -55.30 -55.17 18.82
CA ASP A 495 -55.03 -54.32 19.98
C ASP A 495 -53.83 -53.37 19.76
N GLU A 496 -52.83 -53.75 18.97
CA GLU A 496 -51.64 -52.90 18.68
C GLU A 496 -51.90 -51.80 17.63
N VAL A 497 -52.79 -52.04 16.67
CA VAL A 497 -53.27 -50.98 15.76
C VAL A 497 -53.94 -49.85 16.55
N ALA A 498 -54.48 -50.16 17.74
CA ALA A 498 -54.98 -49.16 18.68
C ALA A 498 -53.88 -48.35 19.39
N GLN A 499 -52.65 -48.90 19.49
CA GLN A 499 -51.47 -48.28 20.11
C GLN A 499 -50.75 -47.31 19.14
N VAL A 500 -50.60 -47.67 17.86
CA VAL A 500 -50.01 -46.77 16.83
C VAL A 500 -50.86 -45.51 16.60
N ARG A 501 -52.18 -45.63 16.80
CA ARG A 501 -53.09 -44.47 16.89
C ARG A 501 -52.72 -43.54 18.05
N GLN A 502 -52.28 -44.09 19.20
CA GLN A 502 -51.85 -43.28 20.35
C GLN A 502 -50.52 -42.54 20.09
N ASP A 503 -49.59 -43.14 19.33
CA ASP A 503 -48.29 -42.52 19.02
C ASP A 503 -48.42 -41.42 17.96
N ALA A 504 -49.29 -41.59 16.96
CA ALA A 504 -49.64 -40.52 16.02
C ALA A 504 -50.29 -39.32 16.76
N LEU A 505 -51.12 -39.60 17.77
CA LEU A 505 -51.66 -38.60 18.69
C LEU A 505 -50.58 -37.99 19.62
N GLN A 506 -49.43 -38.63 19.80
CA GLN A 506 -48.31 -38.10 20.59
C GLN A 506 -47.44 -37.14 19.76
N VAL A 507 -47.20 -37.43 18.48
CA VAL A 507 -46.52 -36.51 17.55
C VAL A 507 -47.35 -35.25 17.30
N LEU A 508 -48.68 -35.40 17.17
CA LEU A 508 -49.61 -34.26 17.13
C LEU A 508 -49.53 -33.43 18.43
N ARG A 509 -49.43 -34.06 19.61
CA ARG A 509 -49.26 -33.36 20.89
C ARG A 509 -47.92 -32.65 21.05
N ILE A 510 -46.84 -33.19 20.50
CA ILE A 510 -45.49 -32.56 20.51
C ILE A 510 -45.45 -31.40 19.52
N GLY A 511 -46.03 -31.55 18.31
CA GLY A 511 -46.19 -30.48 17.33
C GLY A 511 -47.06 -29.33 17.86
N ASP A 512 -48.16 -29.64 18.54
CA ASP A 512 -48.98 -28.65 19.26
C ASP A 512 -48.23 -28.01 20.43
N GLY A 513 -47.30 -28.73 21.06
CA GLY A 513 -46.43 -28.20 22.12
C GLY A 513 -45.42 -27.20 21.57
N LEU A 514 -44.76 -27.53 20.45
CA LEU A 514 -43.79 -26.66 19.79
C LEU A 514 -44.47 -25.43 19.16
N SER A 515 -45.64 -25.62 18.55
CA SER A 515 -46.48 -24.52 18.06
C SER A 515 -46.85 -23.57 19.19
N ARG A 516 -47.28 -24.10 20.34
CA ARG A 516 -47.58 -23.28 21.52
C ARG A 516 -46.34 -22.59 22.09
N SER A 517 -45.16 -23.21 22.08
CA SER A 517 -43.93 -22.57 22.53
C SER A 517 -43.46 -21.46 21.58
N VAL A 518 -43.62 -21.63 20.27
CA VAL A 518 -43.33 -20.59 19.25
C VAL A 518 -44.35 -19.46 19.32
N GLU A 519 -45.63 -19.79 19.51
CA GLU A 519 -46.68 -18.80 19.80
C GLU A 519 -46.40 -18.07 21.12
N GLN A 520 -45.93 -18.77 22.15
CA GLN A 520 -45.60 -18.16 23.43
C GLN A 520 -44.36 -17.26 23.32
N LEU A 521 -43.33 -17.66 22.58
CA LEU A 521 -42.17 -16.80 22.27
C LEU A 521 -42.57 -15.59 21.41
N ALA A 522 -43.50 -15.77 20.47
CA ALA A 522 -44.07 -14.68 19.69
C ALA A 522 -44.93 -13.74 20.57
N LEU A 523 -45.68 -14.28 21.53
CA LEU A 523 -46.46 -13.54 22.54
C LEU A 523 -45.56 -12.84 23.56
N GLU A 524 -44.46 -13.45 23.99
CA GLU A 524 -43.46 -12.84 24.87
C GLU A 524 -42.71 -11.74 24.15
N ALA A 525 -42.36 -11.94 22.86
CA ALA A 525 -41.85 -10.88 22.00
C ALA A 525 -42.90 -9.76 21.84
N GLN A 526 -44.18 -10.09 21.63
CA GLN A 526 -45.27 -9.11 21.54
C GLN A 526 -45.56 -8.39 22.87
N SER A 527 -45.39 -9.07 24.01
CA SER A 527 -45.52 -8.50 25.34
C SER A 527 -44.35 -7.59 25.68
N LEU A 528 -43.13 -7.96 25.27
CA LEU A 528 -41.95 -7.11 25.35
C LEU A 528 -42.11 -5.88 24.44
N ASP A 529 -42.71 -6.05 23.25
CA ASP A 529 -43.11 -4.95 22.38
C ASP A 529 -44.11 -4.03 23.12
N GLY A 530 -45.15 -4.60 23.75
CA GLY A 530 -46.14 -3.88 24.55
C GLY A 530 -45.57 -3.13 25.77
N GLU A 531 -44.60 -3.69 26.48
CA GLU A 531 -43.91 -3.02 27.58
C GLU A 531 -42.99 -1.91 27.10
N VAL A 532 -42.29 -2.09 25.96
CA VAL A 532 -41.43 -1.07 25.37
C VAL A 532 -42.25 0.06 24.73
N PHE A 533 -43.47 -0.21 24.23
CA PHE A 533 -44.43 0.79 23.74
C PHE A 533 -45.05 1.67 24.82
N ARG A 534 -44.92 1.33 26.11
CA ARG A 534 -45.23 2.28 27.20
C ARG A 534 -44.30 3.50 27.16
N PHE A 535 -43.12 3.36 26.55
CA PHE A 535 -42.19 4.46 26.39
C PHE A 535 -42.41 5.21 25.07
N ARG A 536 -42.75 6.51 25.14
CA ARG A 536 -42.86 7.35 23.95
C ARG A 536 -41.50 7.91 23.57
N LEU A 537 -40.92 7.41 22.47
CA LEU A 537 -39.72 7.98 21.86
C LEU A 537 -40.10 9.19 20.96
N PRO A 538 -39.16 10.13 20.70
CA PRO A 538 -39.40 11.22 19.76
C PRO A 538 -39.79 10.67 18.39
N ALA A 539 -40.89 11.19 17.82
CA ALA A 539 -41.28 10.84 16.46
C ALA A 539 -40.26 11.43 15.47
N PRO A 540 -39.94 10.72 14.37
CA PRO A 540 -39.10 11.27 13.32
C PRO A 540 -39.76 12.49 12.70
N ASN A 541 -39.12 13.66 12.83
CA ASN A 541 -39.59 14.90 12.24
C ASN A 541 -38.92 15.12 10.89
N ALA A 542 -39.71 15.16 9.82
CA ALA A 542 -39.19 15.49 8.51
C ALA A 542 -38.90 16.99 8.41
N GLY A 543 -37.70 17.32 7.95
CA GLY A 543 -37.28 18.67 7.63
C GLY A 543 -35.98 19.07 8.30
N GLY A 544 -35.64 20.36 8.16
CA GLY A 544 -34.51 20.96 8.85
C GLY A 544 -33.15 20.74 8.16
N THR A 545 -32.14 21.44 8.68
CA THR A 545 -30.76 21.39 8.20
C THR A 545 -29.86 20.82 9.28
N LEU A 546 -29.06 19.81 8.93
CA LEU A 546 -28.04 19.25 9.80
C LEU A 546 -26.66 19.75 9.36
N ARG A 547 -25.91 20.37 10.27
CA ARG A 547 -24.54 20.83 10.05
C ARG A 547 -23.55 19.84 10.67
N ALA A 548 -22.80 19.11 9.86
CA ALA A 548 -21.80 18.17 10.32
C ALA A 548 -20.40 18.79 10.19
N GLY A 549 -19.64 18.87 11.28
CA GLY A 549 -18.23 19.26 11.25
C GLY A 549 -17.35 18.08 10.86
N ILE A 550 -16.51 18.29 9.85
CA ILE A 550 -15.62 17.26 9.29
C ILE A 550 -14.18 17.79 9.37
N HIS A 551 -13.34 17.19 10.21
CA HIS A 551 -11.90 17.49 10.23
C HIS A 551 -11.19 16.95 8.99
N GLN A 552 -9.92 17.32 8.77
CA GLN A 552 -9.13 17.00 7.56
C GLN A 552 -9.53 17.81 6.32
N ALA A 553 -9.94 19.08 6.52
CA ALA A 553 -10.23 20.01 5.43
C ALA A 553 -9.12 20.06 4.38
N ALA A 554 -7.85 20.05 4.80
CA ALA A 554 -6.70 20.05 3.90
C ALA A 554 -6.77 18.93 2.86
N PHE A 555 -7.04 17.68 3.26
CA PHE A 555 -7.16 16.55 2.33
C PHE A 555 -8.40 16.68 1.45
N ILE A 556 -9.55 17.01 2.02
CA ILE A 556 -10.81 17.12 1.26
C ILE A 556 -10.72 18.20 0.18
N ARG A 557 -9.97 19.28 0.41
CA ARG A 557 -9.71 20.32 -0.61
C ARG A 557 -8.83 19.84 -1.77
N THR A 558 -8.13 18.71 -1.64
CA THR A 558 -7.35 18.13 -2.74
C THR A 558 -8.20 17.33 -3.72
N VAL A 559 -9.41 16.92 -3.33
CA VAL A 559 -10.32 16.21 -4.23
C VAL A 559 -11.21 17.20 -5.00
N THR A 560 -11.52 16.88 -6.24
CA THR A 560 -12.25 17.76 -7.16
C THR A 560 -13.76 17.49 -7.22
N GLY A 561 -14.25 16.50 -6.45
CA GLY A 561 -15.68 16.16 -6.37
C GLY A 561 -15.94 14.88 -5.57
N LEU A 562 -17.18 14.39 -5.63
CA LEU A 562 -17.65 13.20 -4.90
C LEU A 562 -17.82 11.96 -5.78
N ASP A 563 -17.06 11.84 -6.88
CA ASP A 563 -17.10 10.63 -7.69
C ASP A 563 -16.80 9.39 -6.81
N PRO A 564 -17.70 8.41 -6.73
CA PRO A 564 -17.51 7.25 -5.85
C PRO A 564 -16.22 6.48 -6.17
N LEU A 565 -15.74 6.50 -7.41
CA LEU A 565 -14.53 5.78 -7.82
C LEU A 565 -13.22 6.36 -7.26
N PHE A 566 -13.24 7.56 -6.69
CA PHE A 566 -12.08 8.23 -6.11
C PHE A 566 -12.25 8.57 -4.63
N SER A 567 -13.35 8.12 -4.02
CA SER A 567 -13.68 8.38 -2.62
C SER A 567 -12.95 7.37 -1.72
N MET A 568 -11.67 7.60 -1.39
CA MET A 568 -10.86 6.64 -0.62
C MET A 568 -10.80 6.93 0.89
N GLU A 569 -10.98 8.18 1.30
CA GLU A 569 -10.95 8.54 2.72
C GLU A 569 -12.34 8.36 3.35
N ASN A 570 -12.39 7.82 4.58
CA ASN A 570 -13.63 7.50 5.28
C ASN A 570 -14.63 8.67 5.33
N GLN A 571 -14.16 9.90 5.52
CA GLN A 571 -15.04 11.09 5.58
C GLN A 571 -15.64 11.45 4.21
N ILE A 572 -14.88 11.25 3.13
CA ILE A 572 -15.38 11.44 1.76
C ILE A 572 -16.33 10.29 1.39
N LEU A 573 -16.04 9.06 1.82
CA LEU A 573 -16.93 7.91 1.67
C LEU A 573 -18.30 8.16 2.33
N GLU A 574 -18.33 8.76 3.52
CA GLU A 574 -19.57 9.19 4.18
C GLU A 574 -20.37 10.15 3.30
N MET A 575 -19.73 11.20 2.78
CA MET A 575 -20.38 12.17 1.88
C MET A 575 -20.84 11.53 0.56
N SER A 576 -20.01 10.68 -0.04
CA SER A 576 -20.32 9.98 -1.29
C SER A 576 -21.54 9.06 -1.13
N SER A 577 -21.65 8.36 0.01
CA SER A 577 -22.81 7.51 0.31
C SER A 577 -24.13 8.26 0.49
N CYS A 578 -24.10 9.57 0.74
CA CYS A 578 -25.30 10.41 0.73
C CYS A 578 -25.83 10.63 -0.69
N VAL A 579 -24.95 10.58 -1.71
CA VAL A 579 -25.26 10.92 -3.10
C VAL A 579 -25.49 9.67 -3.95
N PHE A 580 -24.74 8.58 -3.70
CA PHE A 580 -24.78 7.37 -4.53
C PHE A 580 -25.28 6.16 -3.73
N SER A 581 -25.94 5.22 -4.40
CA SER A 581 -26.37 3.92 -3.83
C SER A 581 -25.63 2.78 -4.52
N SER A 582 -25.41 1.68 -3.82
CA SER A 582 -24.75 0.48 -4.35
C SER A 582 -25.78 -0.60 -4.67
N LEU A 583 -25.36 -1.73 -5.27
CA LEU A 583 -26.28 -2.84 -5.53
C LEU A 583 -26.82 -3.42 -4.23
N LEU A 584 -25.91 -3.63 -3.27
CA LEU A 584 -26.21 -4.08 -1.91
C LEU A 584 -25.74 -3.04 -0.91
N ARG A 585 -26.01 -3.26 0.38
CA ARG A 585 -25.42 -2.47 1.46
C ARG A 585 -25.17 -3.35 2.68
N LEU A 586 -24.26 -2.90 3.53
CA LEU A 586 -24.03 -3.50 4.84
C LEU A 586 -24.81 -2.72 5.92
N GLU A 587 -25.61 -3.45 6.70
CA GLU A 587 -26.23 -2.96 7.94
C GLU A 587 -25.74 -3.81 9.11
N ASP A 588 -25.03 -3.18 10.04
CA ASP A 588 -24.45 -3.83 11.22
C ASP A 588 -23.69 -5.14 10.87
N GLY A 589 -22.93 -5.12 9.77
CA GLY A 589 -22.13 -6.26 9.29
C GLY A 589 -22.88 -7.27 8.41
N VAL A 590 -24.20 -7.11 8.25
CA VAL A 590 -25.05 -8.01 7.47
C VAL A 590 -25.35 -7.41 6.10
N LEU A 591 -25.27 -8.23 5.06
CA LEU A 591 -25.67 -7.85 3.70
C LEU A 591 -27.18 -7.71 3.59
N VAL A 592 -27.65 -6.56 3.10
CA VAL A 592 -29.06 -6.30 2.83
C VAL A 592 -29.25 -5.65 1.46
N PRO A 593 -30.44 -5.78 0.85
CA PRO A 593 -30.77 -5.12 -0.43
C PRO A 593 -30.57 -3.60 -0.43
N ASP A 594 -30.04 -3.07 -1.54
CA ASP A 594 -29.98 -1.63 -1.84
C ASP A 594 -30.60 -1.35 -3.22
N LEU A 595 -29.85 -1.00 -4.28
CA LEU A 595 -30.42 -0.86 -5.64
C LEU A 595 -30.94 -2.19 -6.21
N ALA A 596 -30.31 -3.30 -5.85
CA ALA A 596 -30.85 -4.63 -6.09
C ALA A 596 -31.87 -4.96 -4.99
N GLU A 597 -33.07 -5.39 -5.35
CA GLU A 597 -34.08 -5.85 -4.40
C GLU A 597 -33.82 -7.27 -3.88
N ARG A 598 -33.17 -8.10 -4.70
CA ARG A 598 -32.70 -9.45 -4.37
C ARG A 598 -31.53 -9.86 -5.26
N TRP A 599 -30.82 -10.89 -4.85
CA TRP A 599 -29.76 -11.50 -5.64
C TRP A 599 -29.82 -13.03 -5.55
N GLU A 600 -29.26 -13.69 -6.55
CA GLU A 600 -29.04 -15.13 -6.61
C GLU A 600 -27.53 -15.36 -6.74
N ALA A 601 -27.00 -16.30 -5.96
CA ALA A 601 -25.63 -16.78 -6.10
C ALA A 601 -25.67 -18.27 -6.42
N ASP A 602 -24.92 -18.70 -7.42
CA ASP A 602 -24.83 -20.12 -7.73
C ASP A 602 -23.99 -20.88 -6.68
N PRO A 603 -24.16 -22.20 -6.51
CA PRO A 603 -23.40 -22.97 -5.53
C PRO A 603 -21.87 -22.93 -5.72
N SER A 604 -21.38 -22.60 -6.93
CA SER A 604 -19.95 -22.45 -7.19
C SER A 604 -19.38 -21.09 -6.80
N ALA A 605 -20.24 -20.13 -6.40
CA ALA A 605 -19.87 -18.75 -6.08
C ALA A 605 -19.11 -18.03 -7.23
N ARG A 606 -19.45 -18.38 -8.47
CA ARG A 606 -18.87 -17.78 -9.69
C ARG A 606 -19.89 -16.99 -10.50
N ARG A 607 -21.19 -17.19 -10.27
CA ARG A 607 -22.26 -16.48 -10.98
C ARG A 607 -23.21 -15.84 -9.99
N TYR A 608 -23.43 -14.55 -10.19
CA TYR A 608 -24.31 -13.73 -9.38
C TYR A 608 -25.32 -13.02 -10.27
N ARG A 609 -26.60 -13.13 -9.93
CA ARG A 609 -27.67 -12.42 -10.63
C ARG A 609 -28.33 -11.43 -9.68
N PHE A 610 -28.34 -10.17 -10.04
CA PHE A 610 -28.96 -9.08 -9.29
C PHE A 610 -30.24 -8.64 -10.00
N HIS A 611 -31.33 -8.60 -9.23
CA HIS A 611 -32.61 -8.07 -9.68
C HIS A 611 -32.74 -6.65 -9.13
N LEU A 612 -32.70 -5.65 -10.00
CA LEU A 612 -32.78 -4.23 -9.70
C LEU A 612 -34.21 -3.80 -9.40
N ARG A 613 -34.35 -2.85 -8.48
CA ARG A 613 -35.63 -2.25 -8.15
C ARG A 613 -36.24 -1.52 -9.34
N SER A 614 -37.52 -1.77 -9.60
CA SER A 614 -38.29 -0.99 -10.57
C SER A 614 -38.53 0.43 -10.06
N GLY A 615 -38.47 1.42 -10.96
CA GLY A 615 -38.87 2.80 -10.66
C GLY A 615 -37.82 3.65 -9.94
N VAL A 616 -36.58 3.16 -9.80
CA VAL A 616 -35.47 3.98 -9.31
C VAL A 616 -35.02 4.95 -10.39
N THR A 617 -34.80 6.21 -10.03
CA THR A 617 -34.27 7.24 -10.92
C THR A 617 -32.98 7.84 -10.35
N PHE A 618 -32.07 8.23 -11.24
CA PHE A 618 -31.00 9.16 -10.91
C PHE A 618 -31.58 10.53 -10.53
N HIS A 619 -30.76 11.36 -9.88
CA HIS A 619 -31.16 12.70 -9.42
C HIS A 619 -31.64 13.64 -10.53
N ASP A 620 -31.25 13.37 -11.79
CA ASP A 620 -31.68 14.08 -13.00
C ASP A 620 -33.02 13.59 -13.56
N GLY A 621 -33.64 12.57 -12.94
CA GLY A 621 -34.90 11.95 -13.35
C GLY A 621 -34.74 10.79 -14.33
N THR A 622 -33.53 10.48 -14.79
CA THR A 622 -33.31 9.33 -15.68
C THR A 622 -33.54 8.02 -14.94
N PRO A 623 -34.29 7.04 -15.49
CA PRO A 623 -34.43 5.72 -14.87
C PRO A 623 -33.10 4.97 -14.77
N LEU A 624 -32.86 4.30 -13.63
CA LEU A 624 -31.74 3.38 -13.45
C LEU A 624 -32.03 2.06 -14.17
N THR A 625 -31.07 1.58 -14.96
CA THR A 625 -31.13 0.26 -15.62
C THR A 625 -29.86 -0.56 -15.37
N ALA A 626 -29.92 -1.88 -15.61
CA ALA A 626 -28.76 -2.76 -15.55
C ALA A 626 -27.63 -2.33 -16.50
N ARG A 627 -27.95 -1.63 -17.60
CA ARG A 627 -26.95 -1.07 -18.52
C ARG A 627 -26.16 0.08 -17.88
N ASP A 628 -26.80 0.90 -17.04
CA ASP A 628 -26.11 1.95 -16.30
C ASP A 628 -25.15 1.36 -15.27
N VAL A 629 -25.57 0.28 -14.58
CA VAL A 629 -24.69 -0.45 -13.65
C VAL A 629 -23.49 -1.05 -14.39
N LYS A 630 -23.73 -1.76 -15.51
CA LYS A 630 -22.65 -2.32 -16.34
C LYS A 630 -21.66 -1.23 -16.76
N ARG A 631 -22.16 -0.11 -17.30
CA ARG A 631 -21.32 1.00 -17.74
C ARG A 631 -20.49 1.60 -16.61
N HIS A 632 -21.06 1.71 -15.41
CA HIS A 632 -20.32 2.21 -14.25
C HIS A 632 -19.22 1.24 -13.82
N PHE A 633 -19.48 -0.07 -13.82
CA PHE A 633 -18.48 -1.09 -13.47
C PHE A 633 -17.37 -1.20 -14.52
N GLU A 634 -17.68 -1.04 -15.80
CA GLU A 634 -16.67 -0.91 -16.87
C GLU A 634 -15.84 0.37 -16.72
N ARG A 635 -16.44 1.46 -16.23
CA ARG A 635 -15.73 2.69 -15.89
C ARG A 635 -14.78 2.51 -14.71
N LEU A 636 -15.17 1.75 -13.67
CA LEU A 636 -14.28 1.36 -12.57
C LEU A 636 -13.03 0.64 -13.09
N LEU A 637 -13.22 -0.24 -14.08
CA LEU A 637 -12.14 -1.01 -14.70
C LEU A 637 -11.36 -0.23 -15.77
N ASP A 638 -11.77 0.96 -16.18
CA ASP A 638 -11.12 1.70 -17.27
C ASP A 638 -9.66 2.08 -16.90
N PRO A 639 -8.65 1.59 -17.63
CA PRO A 639 -7.26 1.89 -17.33
C PRO A 639 -6.91 3.38 -17.49
N ALA A 640 -7.65 4.12 -18.32
CA ALA A 640 -7.45 5.56 -18.49
C ALA A 640 -7.85 6.36 -17.25
N LEU A 641 -8.84 5.87 -16.49
CA LEU A 641 -9.34 6.52 -15.29
C LEU A 641 -8.43 6.32 -14.08
N LYS A 642 -7.62 5.25 -14.09
CA LYS A 642 -6.71 4.88 -12.99
C LYS A 642 -7.42 4.84 -11.63
N SER A 643 -8.65 4.32 -11.58
CA SER A 643 -9.37 4.19 -10.32
C SER A 643 -8.52 3.41 -9.29
N PRO A 644 -8.41 3.89 -8.04
CA PRO A 644 -7.71 3.21 -6.96
C PRO A 644 -8.30 1.83 -6.62
N ASP A 645 -9.62 1.66 -6.79
CA ASP A 645 -10.37 0.45 -6.44
C ASP A 645 -10.58 -0.51 -7.62
N ARG A 646 -9.80 -0.35 -8.70
CA ARG A 646 -9.87 -1.20 -9.90
C ARG A 646 -9.88 -2.70 -9.57
N GLY A 647 -9.03 -3.09 -8.61
CA GLY A 647 -8.87 -4.48 -8.14
C GLY A 647 -10.13 -5.12 -7.56
N LEU A 648 -11.18 -4.35 -7.26
CA LEU A 648 -12.45 -4.90 -6.78
C LEU A 648 -13.12 -5.82 -7.81
N LEU A 649 -13.00 -5.49 -9.10
CA LEU A 649 -13.67 -6.17 -10.22
C LEU A 649 -12.72 -6.85 -11.22
N GLU A 650 -11.41 -6.91 -10.93
CA GLU A 650 -10.43 -7.54 -11.83
C GLU A 650 -10.62 -9.07 -12.00
N ASP A 651 -11.31 -9.71 -11.05
CA ASP A 651 -11.61 -11.16 -11.06
C ASP A 651 -12.86 -11.49 -11.90
N VAL A 652 -13.54 -10.49 -12.47
CA VAL A 652 -14.71 -10.67 -13.34
C VAL A 652 -14.27 -11.21 -14.70
N GLU A 653 -15.01 -12.17 -15.25
CA GLU A 653 -14.72 -12.78 -16.55
C GLU A 653 -14.57 -11.70 -17.64
N GLY A 654 -13.45 -11.72 -18.37
CA GLY A 654 -13.16 -10.76 -19.43
C GLY A 654 -12.65 -9.38 -18.97
N ALA A 655 -12.55 -9.12 -17.66
CA ALA A 655 -11.99 -7.87 -17.15
C ALA A 655 -10.53 -7.67 -17.59
N ARG A 656 -9.71 -8.73 -17.58
CA ARG A 656 -8.31 -8.67 -18.06
C ARG A 656 -8.21 -8.36 -19.56
N ALA A 657 -9.11 -8.92 -20.38
CA ALA A 657 -9.15 -8.63 -21.81
C ALA A 657 -9.57 -7.17 -22.08
N TYR A 658 -10.52 -6.64 -21.30
CA TYR A 658 -10.90 -5.22 -21.34
C TYR A 658 -9.73 -4.31 -20.93
N LEU A 659 -9.05 -4.62 -19.82
CA LEU A 659 -7.87 -3.89 -19.33
C LEU A 659 -6.71 -3.88 -20.33
N GLY A 660 -6.50 -5.00 -21.03
CA GLY A 660 -5.48 -5.13 -22.09
C GLY A 660 -5.84 -4.50 -23.43
N GLY A 661 -7.02 -3.88 -23.55
CA GLY A 661 -7.52 -3.30 -24.81
C GLY A 661 -7.91 -4.34 -25.88
N GLN A 662 -8.05 -5.61 -25.49
CA GLN A 662 -8.42 -6.72 -26.39
C GLN A 662 -9.94 -6.84 -26.55
N SER A 663 -10.70 -6.32 -25.59
CA SER A 663 -12.16 -6.23 -25.63
C SER A 663 -12.63 -4.79 -25.39
N ARG A 664 -13.78 -4.42 -25.98
CA ARG A 664 -14.43 -3.12 -25.77
C ARG A 664 -15.39 -3.09 -24.58
N GLU A 665 -15.72 -4.26 -24.05
CA GLU A 665 -16.64 -4.44 -22.91
C GLU A 665 -16.16 -5.58 -22.01
N VAL A 666 -16.67 -5.62 -20.79
CA VAL A 666 -16.37 -6.71 -19.83
C VAL A 666 -17.43 -7.79 -20.00
N THR A 667 -17.05 -8.92 -20.62
CA THR A 667 -17.98 -9.99 -21.01
C THR A 667 -18.64 -10.70 -19.82
N GLY A 668 -18.03 -10.66 -18.65
CA GLY A 668 -18.57 -11.17 -17.40
C GLY A 668 -19.62 -10.27 -16.76
N ILE A 669 -19.85 -9.05 -17.27
CA ILE A 669 -20.92 -8.15 -16.79
C ILE A 669 -21.98 -8.03 -17.87
N GLU A 670 -23.13 -8.63 -17.62
CA GLU A 670 -24.20 -8.78 -18.60
C GLU A 670 -25.50 -8.16 -18.10
N ALA A 671 -25.99 -7.14 -18.80
CA ALA A 671 -27.33 -6.60 -18.59
C ALA A 671 -28.34 -7.45 -19.38
N VAL A 672 -28.84 -8.52 -18.74
CA VAL A 672 -29.77 -9.50 -19.34
C VAL A 672 -31.06 -8.82 -19.81
N ASP A 673 -31.57 -7.90 -19.00
CA ASP A 673 -32.66 -6.99 -19.34
C ASP A 673 -32.48 -5.64 -18.60
N ASN A 674 -33.50 -4.78 -18.59
CA ASN A 674 -33.39 -3.46 -17.95
C ASN A 674 -33.22 -3.53 -16.42
N LEU A 675 -33.71 -4.58 -15.76
CA LEU A 675 -33.71 -4.75 -14.31
C LEU A 675 -32.92 -5.99 -13.86
N THR A 676 -32.35 -6.78 -14.76
CA THR A 676 -31.55 -7.96 -14.42
C THR A 676 -30.11 -7.78 -14.86
N LEU A 677 -29.18 -7.83 -13.90
CA LEU A 677 -27.74 -7.83 -14.12
C LEU A 677 -27.16 -9.19 -13.72
N GLU A 678 -26.41 -9.84 -14.62
CA GLU A 678 -25.63 -11.03 -14.32
C GLU A 678 -24.14 -10.67 -14.27
N ILE A 679 -23.44 -11.13 -13.24
CA ILE A 679 -21.98 -11.02 -13.10
C ILE A 679 -21.37 -12.42 -12.98
N ARG A 680 -20.37 -12.70 -13.81
CA ARG A 680 -19.60 -13.96 -13.84
C ARG A 680 -18.15 -13.71 -13.46
N LEU A 681 -17.62 -14.54 -12.56
CA LEU A 681 -16.24 -14.49 -12.09
C LEU A 681 -15.40 -15.61 -12.73
N GLU A 682 -14.11 -15.34 -12.95
CA GLU A 682 -13.16 -16.37 -13.42
C GLU A 682 -12.97 -17.46 -12.35
N GLU A 683 -12.91 -17.05 -11.08
CA GLU A 683 -12.74 -17.91 -9.90
C GLU A 683 -13.80 -17.59 -8.84
N PRO A 684 -14.14 -18.54 -7.94
CA PRO A 684 -15.06 -18.28 -6.84
C PRO A 684 -14.54 -17.16 -5.95
N LYS A 685 -15.43 -16.31 -5.43
CA LYS A 685 -15.05 -15.28 -4.46
C LYS A 685 -16.09 -15.18 -3.36
N ALA A 686 -15.78 -15.80 -2.21
CA ALA A 686 -16.73 -15.96 -1.10
C ALA A 686 -17.31 -14.65 -0.56
N PHE A 687 -16.59 -13.53 -0.74
CA PHE A 687 -16.97 -12.20 -0.27
C PHE A 687 -17.38 -11.24 -1.40
N PHE A 688 -17.70 -11.74 -2.59
CA PHE A 688 -18.05 -10.89 -3.74
C PHE A 688 -19.27 -10.00 -3.49
N LEU A 689 -20.29 -10.51 -2.79
CA LEU A 689 -21.49 -9.74 -2.45
C LEU A 689 -21.17 -8.56 -1.52
N GLN A 690 -20.19 -8.71 -0.63
CA GLN A 690 -19.70 -7.64 0.24
C GLN A 690 -19.04 -6.53 -0.58
N LEU A 691 -18.34 -6.86 -1.67
CA LEU A 691 -17.79 -5.85 -2.57
C LEU A 691 -18.90 -5.01 -3.22
N MET A 692 -20.03 -5.63 -3.55
CA MET A 692 -21.21 -4.95 -4.14
C MET A 692 -21.96 -4.04 -3.15
N ALA A 693 -21.53 -4.02 -1.88
CA ALA A 693 -22.01 -3.13 -0.85
C ALA A 693 -21.06 -1.95 -0.56
N LEU A 694 -19.88 -1.93 -1.19
CA LEU A 694 -18.89 -0.88 -0.96
C LEU A 694 -19.29 0.43 -1.69
N PRO A 695 -18.98 1.60 -1.12
CA PRO A 695 -19.23 2.87 -1.80
C PRO A 695 -18.43 3.02 -3.10
N GLY A 696 -17.25 2.41 -3.22
CA GLY A 696 -16.48 2.35 -4.47
C GLY A 696 -17.20 1.61 -5.61
N THR A 697 -18.25 0.84 -5.30
CA THR A 697 -19.14 0.19 -6.28
C THR A 697 -20.50 0.87 -6.39
N ALA A 698 -20.69 2.04 -5.76
CA ALA A 698 -21.92 2.80 -5.85
C ALA A 698 -22.12 3.35 -7.27
N VAL A 699 -23.33 3.22 -7.79
CA VAL A 699 -23.60 3.48 -9.20
C VAL A 699 -23.80 4.98 -9.43
N ALA A 700 -22.92 5.55 -10.26
CA ALA A 700 -23.01 6.93 -10.74
C ALA A 700 -23.18 6.98 -12.25
N ARG A 701 -24.01 7.92 -12.70
CA ARG A 701 -24.13 8.37 -14.09
C ARG A 701 -23.48 9.74 -14.24
N PHE A 702 -23.12 10.13 -15.46
CA PHE A 702 -22.63 11.48 -15.75
C PHE A 702 -23.66 12.23 -16.58
N ASP A 703 -23.98 13.45 -16.16
CA ASP A 703 -24.86 14.34 -16.91
C ASP A 703 -24.16 14.94 -18.14
N ALA A 704 -24.87 15.75 -18.92
CA ALA A 704 -24.33 16.42 -20.09
C ALA A 704 -23.21 17.43 -19.77
N ARG A 705 -23.03 17.81 -18.50
CA ARG A 705 -21.98 18.72 -18.01
C ARG A 705 -20.77 17.95 -17.45
N GLY A 706 -20.81 16.62 -17.47
CA GLY A 706 -19.76 15.76 -16.92
C GLY A 706 -19.74 15.72 -15.39
N GLN A 707 -20.86 16.03 -14.72
CA GLN A 707 -20.98 15.90 -13.27
C GLN A 707 -21.56 14.53 -12.89
N PRO A 708 -21.06 13.90 -11.81
CA PRO A 708 -21.61 12.63 -11.34
C PRO A 708 -22.98 12.83 -10.70
N VAL A 709 -23.94 12.04 -11.15
CA VAL A 709 -25.35 12.02 -10.73
C VAL A 709 -25.63 10.65 -10.11
N GLY A 710 -26.16 10.64 -8.90
CA GLY A 710 -26.43 9.41 -8.16
C GLY A 710 -27.92 9.09 -8.04
N THR A 711 -28.20 8.07 -7.24
CA THR A 711 -29.56 7.60 -6.88
C THR A 711 -29.83 7.71 -5.38
N GLY A 712 -28.87 8.27 -4.63
CA GLY A 712 -28.85 8.31 -3.18
C GLY A 712 -29.86 9.28 -2.55
N PRO A 713 -29.92 9.30 -1.21
CA PRO A 713 -30.89 10.07 -0.44
C PRO A 713 -30.76 11.59 -0.59
N PHE A 714 -29.56 12.10 -0.91
CA PHE A 714 -29.30 13.52 -1.07
C PHE A 714 -28.65 13.81 -2.43
N ARG A 715 -28.76 15.06 -2.88
CA ARG A 715 -28.22 15.59 -4.14
C ARG A 715 -27.20 16.66 -3.82
N LEU A 716 -26.05 16.62 -4.48
CA LEU A 716 -25.01 17.63 -4.30
C LEU A 716 -25.48 18.97 -4.86
N VAL A 717 -25.44 20.02 -4.03
CA VAL A 717 -25.79 21.40 -4.42
C VAL A 717 -24.53 22.22 -4.68
N ASP A 718 -23.58 22.15 -3.74
CA ASP A 718 -22.33 22.91 -3.80
C ASP A 718 -21.19 22.11 -3.18
N PHE A 719 -20.02 22.15 -3.81
CA PHE A 719 -18.78 21.54 -3.34
C PHE A 719 -17.75 22.65 -3.11
N GLY A 720 -17.92 23.39 -2.03
CA GLY A 720 -17.09 24.54 -1.68
C GLY A 720 -15.85 24.19 -0.84
N THR A 721 -14.95 25.17 -0.68
CA THR A 721 -13.68 25.03 0.06
C THR A 721 -13.83 25.10 1.58
N GLU A 722 -14.92 25.70 2.07
CA GLU A 722 -15.26 25.82 3.50
C GLU A 722 -16.41 24.89 3.90
N ARG A 723 -17.33 24.62 2.97
CA ARG A 723 -18.49 23.76 3.20
C ARG A 723 -18.93 23.03 1.94
N ILE A 724 -19.46 21.82 2.11
CA ILE A 724 -20.13 21.04 1.08
C ILE A 724 -21.60 20.96 1.44
N THR A 725 -22.48 21.27 0.50
CA THR A 725 -23.93 21.36 0.74
C THR A 725 -24.69 20.38 -0.12
N MET A 726 -25.61 19.65 0.49
CA MET A 726 -26.50 18.70 -0.18
C MET A 726 -27.95 18.95 0.21
N GLU A 727 -28.86 18.68 -0.71
CA GLU A 727 -30.30 18.77 -0.47
C GLU A 727 -30.97 17.41 -0.59
N ARG A 728 -32.14 17.26 0.01
CA ARG A 728 -33.00 16.08 -0.11
C ARG A 728 -33.20 15.68 -1.58
N ASN A 729 -33.10 14.38 -1.87
CA ASN A 729 -33.60 13.80 -3.13
C ASN A 729 -35.11 13.50 -3.00
N PRO A 730 -36.00 14.27 -3.65
CA PRO A 730 -37.45 14.08 -3.53
C PRO A 730 -37.95 12.82 -4.24
N SER A 731 -37.18 12.28 -5.19
CA SER A 731 -37.49 11.02 -5.88
C SER A 731 -36.73 9.83 -5.31
N TYR A 732 -36.18 9.95 -4.09
CA TYR A 732 -35.49 8.83 -3.46
C TYR A 732 -36.43 7.64 -3.30
N TRP A 733 -35.97 6.48 -3.76
CA TRP A 733 -36.80 5.29 -3.91
C TRP A 733 -37.20 4.65 -2.58
N ARG A 734 -36.49 4.96 -1.47
CA ARG A 734 -36.90 4.54 -0.13
C ARG A 734 -37.94 5.50 0.42
N ARG A 735 -39.18 5.01 0.53
CA ARG A 735 -40.28 5.77 1.13
C ARG A 735 -39.97 6.18 2.57
N GLY A 736 -40.28 7.43 2.91
CA GLY A 736 -40.09 7.99 4.25
C GLY A 736 -38.66 8.45 4.56
N GLN A 737 -37.73 8.36 3.59
CA GLN A 737 -36.34 8.81 3.74
C GLN A 737 -35.90 9.67 2.54
N PRO A 738 -34.81 10.45 2.68
CA PRO A 738 -34.21 10.84 3.98
C PRO A 738 -35.20 11.66 4.81
N LEU A 739 -34.89 11.99 6.06
CA LEU A 739 -35.75 12.85 6.89
C LEU A 739 -35.33 14.32 6.87
N LEU A 740 -34.07 14.64 6.55
CA LEU A 740 -33.53 16.01 6.52
C LEU A 740 -33.78 16.69 5.16
N ASP A 741 -33.99 18.01 5.17
CA ASP A 741 -34.10 18.79 3.93
C ASP A 741 -32.73 19.13 3.34
N ARG A 742 -31.75 19.36 4.22
CA ARG A 742 -30.42 19.82 3.84
C ARG A 742 -29.35 19.25 4.76
N LEU A 743 -28.21 18.89 4.17
CA LEU A 743 -26.98 18.55 4.87
C LEU A 743 -25.91 19.57 4.53
N GLU A 744 -25.20 20.07 5.54
CA GLU A 744 -24.02 20.91 5.36
C GLU A 744 -22.83 20.27 6.06
N PHE A 745 -21.81 19.91 5.30
CA PHE A 745 -20.53 19.45 5.84
C PHE A 745 -19.57 20.64 5.94
N HIS A 746 -19.25 21.07 7.16
CA HIS A 746 -18.35 22.20 7.41
C HIS A 746 -16.93 21.66 7.57
N LEU A 747 -16.01 22.12 6.72
CA LEU A 747 -14.64 21.61 6.64
C LEU A 747 -13.75 22.28 7.69
N MET A 748 -13.18 21.48 8.59
CA MET A 748 -12.38 21.92 9.74
C MET A 748 -10.92 21.44 9.63
N GLU A 749 -9.98 22.23 10.12
CA GLU A 749 -8.54 21.92 10.06
C GLU A 749 -8.13 20.86 11.09
N SER A 750 -8.80 20.83 12.25
CA SER A 750 -8.49 19.86 13.32
C SER A 750 -9.73 19.31 14.04
N ARG A 751 -9.54 18.20 14.76
CA ARG A 751 -10.58 17.62 15.61
C ARG A 751 -10.92 18.56 16.76
N GLU A 752 -9.93 19.25 17.32
CA GLU A 752 -10.09 20.25 18.39
C GLU A 752 -10.97 21.42 17.93
N GLN A 753 -10.77 21.88 16.69
CA GLN A 753 -11.64 22.89 16.08
C GLN A 753 -13.07 22.36 15.93
N SER A 754 -13.23 21.12 15.47
CA SER A 754 -14.55 20.47 15.31
C SER A 754 -15.29 20.34 16.65
N VAL A 755 -14.58 19.94 17.72
CA VAL A 755 -15.11 19.87 19.10
C VAL A 755 -15.55 21.26 19.59
N THR A 756 -14.74 22.29 19.31
CA THR A 756 -15.05 23.68 19.68
C THR A 756 -16.27 24.19 18.93
N ALA A 757 -16.37 23.89 17.63
CA ALA A 757 -17.50 24.23 16.78
C ALA A 757 -18.81 23.58 17.28
N LEU A 758 -18.75 22.31 17.70
CA LEU A 758 -19.90 21.61 18.28
C LEU A 758 -20.38 22.30 19.57
N ARG A 759 -19.45 22.65 20.47
CA ARG A 759 -19.75 23.38 21.73
C ARG A 759 -20.37 24.76 21.49
N GLN A 760 -19.90 25.45 20.45
CA GLN A 760 -20.41 26.76 20.05
C GLN A 760 -21.76 26.66 19.31
N GLY A 761 -22.20 25.46 18.93
CA GLY A 761 -23.42 25.24 18.16
C GLY A 761 -23.32 25.70 16.70
N THR A 762 -22.10 25.94 16.19
CA THR A 762 -21.87 26.26 14.77
C THR A 762 -22.05 25.03 13.90
N VAL A 763 -21.75 23.84 14.44
CA VAL A 763 -22.13 22.53 13.88
C VAL A 763 -22.99 21.75 14.88
N ASP A 764 -23.78 20.82 14.36
CA ASP A 764 -24.72 19.99 15.11
C ASP A 764 -24.15 18.61 15.45
N MET A 765 -23.18 18.12 14.66
CA MET A 765 -22.49 16.86 14.92
C MET A 765 -21.05 16.85 14.40
N VAL A 766 -20.22 15.98 14.96
CA VAL A 766 -18.83 15.72 14.52
C VAL A 766 -18.51 14.23 14.66
N SER A 767 -17.93 13.62 13.61
CA SER A 767 -17.57 12.19 13.57
C SER A 767 -16.05 11.97 13.69
N HIS A 768 -15.63 10.70 13.82
CA HIS A 768 -14.22 10.27 13.92
C HIS A 768 -13.38 10.96 15.03
N LEU A 769 -13.98 11.16 16.20
CA LEU A 769 -13.31 11.73 17.38
C LEU A 769 -12.44 10.70 18.13
N PHE A 770 -11.48 11.20 18.91
CA PHE A 770 -10.74 10.40 19.89
C PHE A 770 -11.46 10.38 21.25
N ILE A 771 -11.17 9.36 22.05
CA ILE A 771 -11.83 9.15 23.36
C ILE A 771 -11.69 10.36 24.31
N ARG A 772 -10.54 11.04 24.33
CA ARG A 772 -10.34 12.21 25.23
C ARG A 772 -11.29 13.37 24.89
N GLN A 773 -11.53 13.59 23.60
CA GLN A 773 -12.45 14.63 23.13
C GLN A 773 -13.90 14.26 23.48
N VAL A 774 -14.21 12.98 23.34
CA VAL A 774 -15.51 12.39 23.66
C VAL A 774 -15.83 12.46 25.15
N GLU A 775 -14.91 12.05 26.03
CA GLU A 775 -15.10 12.14 27.49
C GLU A 775 -15.40 13.59 27.92
N SER A 776 -14.74 14.56 27.29
CA SER A 776 -14.98 15.98 27.55
C SER A 776 -16.35 16.45 27.03
N LEU A 777 -16.77 16.00 25.85
CA LEU A 777 -18.10 16.34 25.29
C LEU A 777 -19.25 15.67 26.06
N GLU A 778 -19.06 14.44 26.54
CA GLU A 778 -20.03 13.77 27.44
C GLU A 778 -20.18 14.54 28.77
N GLN A 779 -19.07 15.09 29.29
CA GLN A 779 -19.08 15.95 30.47
C GLN A 779 -19.89 17.23 30.25
N ASP A 780 -19.82 17.79 29.04
CA ASP A 780 -20.59 18.96 28.60
C ASP A 780 -22.06 18.64 28.29
N GLY A 781 -22.44 17.36 28.22
CA GLY A 781 -23.81 16.91 28.01
C GLY A 781 -24.19 16.67 26.55
N HIS A 782 -23.21 16.66 25.63
CA HIS A 782 -23.44 16.22 24.25
C HIS A 782 -23.72 14.71 24.20
N GLN A 783 -24.50 14.29 23.21
CA GLN A 783 -24.69 12.87 22.96
C GLN A 783 -23.45 12.30 22.27
N VAL A 784 -23.06 11.10 22.67
CA VAL A 784 -21.90 10.40 22.12
C VAL A 784 -22.30 8.98 21.77
N VAL A 785 -21.91 8.56 20.57
CA VAL A 785 -22.06 7.20 20.07
C VAL A 785 -20.69 6.64 19.76
N THR A 786 -20.48 5.38 20.17
CA THR A 786 -19.24 4.63 19.97
C THR A 786 -19.54 3.32 19.25
N SER A 787 -18.72 2.96 18.26
CA SER A 787 -18.77 1.68 17.53
C SER A 787 -17.49 0.86 17.71
N THR A 788 -17.62 -0.47 17.60
CA THR A 788 -16.54 -1.45 17.54
C THR A 788 -16.30 -1.88 16.08
N THR A 789 -16.04 -0.90 15.24
CA THR A 789 -15.73 -1.09 13.82
C THR A 789 -14.41 -1.88 13.70
N PRO A 790 -14.37 -3.03 12.99
CA PRO A 790 -13.17 -3.81 12.83
C PRO A 790 -12.05 -2.94 12.25
N SER A 791 -11.02 -2.72 13.06
CA SER A 791 -9.93 -1.81 12.75
C SER A 791 -8.68 -2.21 13.52
N THR A 792 -7.51 -1.91 12.96
CA THR A 792 -6.23 -2.18 13.60
C THR A 792 -5.28 -1.03 13.32
N ALA A 793 -4.79 -0.40 14.38
CA ALA A 793 -3.63 0.46 14.34
C ALA A 793 -2.36 -0.40 14.34
N PHE A 794 -1.43 -0.14 13.44
CA PHE A 794 -0.18 -0.87 13.33
C PHE A 794 0.99 0.04 12.94
N LEU A 795 2.20 -0.42 13.26
CA LEU A 795 3.46 0.13 12.77
C LEU A 795 3.92 -0.71 11.56
N GLY A 796 4.08 -0.05 10.42
CA GLY A 796 4.59 -0.64 9.18
C GLY A 796 6.02 -0.23 8.89
N PHE A 797 6.74 -1.05 8.11
CA PHE A 797 8.14 -0.84 7.74
C PHE A 797 8.37 -1.10 6.26
N ASN A 798 9.36 -0.44 5.67
CA ASN A 798 9.89 -0.84 4.37
C ASN A 798 10.83 -2.05 4.55
N LEU A 799 10.34 -3.24 4.26
CA LEU A 799 11.06 -4.52 4.45
C LEU A 799 12.16 -4.76 3.40
N ARG A 800 12.29 -3.87 2.41
CA ARG A 800 13.35 -3.94 1.40
C ARG A 800 14.67 -3.35 1.89
N GLU A 801 14.63 -2.54 2.94
CA GLU A 801 15.78 -1.77 3.41
C GLU A 801 16.27 -2.23 4.77
N ALA A 802 17.59 -2.22 4.94
CA ALA A 802 18.20 -2.44 6.24
C ALA A 802 17.89 -1.25 7.18
N PRO A 803 17.66 -1.48 8.48
CA PRO A 803 17.72 -2.78 9.16
C PRO A 803 16.36 -3.51 9.23
N TYR A 804 15.29 -2.99 8.61
CA TYR A 804 13.94 -3.53 8.71
C TYR A 804 13.71 -4.79 7.88
N ASN A 805 14.58 -5.09 6.91
CA ASN A 805 14.60 -6.37 6.21
C ASN A 805 14.89 -7.57 7.14
N ASP A 806 15.55 -7.35 8.28
CA ASP A 806 15.79 -8.39 9.29
C ASP A 806 14.59 -8.57 10.24
N VAL A 807 14.00 -9.77 10.25
CA VAL A 807 12.86 -10.13 11.10
C VAL A 807 13.17 -9.95 12.60
N ARG A 808 14.42 -10.12 13.02
CA ARG A 808 14.84 -9.97 14.42
C ARG A 808 14.69 -8.53 14.89
N VAL A 809 14.99 -7.56 14.02
CA VAL A 809 14.82 -6.13 14.33
C VAL A 809 13.34 -5.81 14.52
N ARG A 810 12.46 -6.31 13.66
CA ARG A 810 11.00 -6.10 13.77
C ARG A 810 10.41 -6.78 15.02
N LYS A 811 10.83 -8.01 15.31
CA LYS A 811 10.46 -8.72 16.54
C LYS A 811 10.98 -8.00 17.79
N ALA A 812 12.18 -7.40 17.73
CA ALA A 812 12.72 -6.61 18.84
C ALA A 812 11.91 -5.35 19.11
N ILE A 813 11.51 -4.63 18.06
CA ILE A 813 10.62 -3.47 18.20
C ILE A 813 9.32 -3.93 18.88
N ARG A 814 8.64 -4.96 18.34
CA ARG A 814 7.40 -5.51 18.92
C ARG A 814 7.54 -5.85 20.40
N ALA A 815 8.62 -6.53 20.79
CA ALA A 815 8.87 -6.92 22.17
C ALA A 815 9.08 -5.72 23.12
N GLY A 816 9.62 -4.60 22.62
CA GLY A 816 9.92 -3.42 23.43
C GLY A 816 8.84 -2.33 23.47
N LEU A 817 7.73 -2.48 22.74
CA LEU A 817 6.67 -1.46 22.71
C LEU A 817 5.76 -1.54 23.94
N ASP A 818 5.52 -0.40 24.60
CA ASP A 818 4.54 -0.27 25.68
C ASP A 818 3.17 0.15 25.14
N VAL A 819 2.55 -0.79 24.43
CA VAL A 819 1.26 -0.59 23.78
C VAL A 819 0.15 -0.35 24.80
N GLN A 820 0.24 -0.96 25.99
CA GLN A 820 -0.77 -0.80 27.04
C GLN A 820 -0.78 0.62 27.61
N SER A 821 0.39 1.23 27.85
CA SER A 821 0.45 2.64 28.27
C SER A 821 -0.06 3.59 27.20
N LEU A 822 0.25 3.32 25.92
CA LEU A 822 -0.31 4.09 24.80
C LEU A 822 -1.85 4.05 24.80
N VAL A 823 -2.42 2.85 24.89
CA VAL A 823 -3.87 2.65 24.94
C VAL A 823 -4.46 3.38 26.14
N ASN A 824 -3.89 3.22 27.34
CA ASN A 824 -4.42 3.87 28.55
C ASN A 824 -4.34 5.40 28.51
N GLY A 825 -3.30 5.97 27.88
CA GLY A 825 -3.07 7.41 27.83
C GLY A 825 -3.83 8.17 26.74
N PHE A 826 -4.07 7.52 25.59
CA PHE A 826 -4.62 8.18 24.40
C PHE A 826 -5.84 7.49 23.78
N HIS A 827 -5.96 6.16 23.92
CA HIS A 827 -6.99 5.34 23.26
C HIS A 827 -7.78 4.50 24.27
N LYS A 828 -8.10 5.07 25.43
CA LYS A 828 -8.83 4.40 26.51
C LYS A 828 -10.09 3.69 25.98
N GLY A 829 -10.22 2.41 26.32
CA GLY A 829 -11.31 1.56 25.83
C GLY A 829 -11.04 0.87 24.50
N ALA A 830 -9.96 1.20 23.78
CA ALA A 830 -9.42 0.38 22.71
C ALA A 830 -8.82 -0.93 23.27
N ARG A 831 -8.76 -1.95 22.43
CA ARG A 831 -8.20 -3.26 22.80
C ARG A 831 -6.80 -3.38 22.24
N VAL A 832 -5.82 -3.79 23.06
CA VAL A 832 -4.47 -4.10 22.58
C VAL A 832 -4.54 -5.21 21.53
N ALA A 833 -3.96 -4.97 20.36
CA ALA A 833 -4.00 -5.89 19.23
C ALA A 833 -2.92 -6.95 19.38
N ARG A 834 -3.30 -8.22 19.22
CA ARG A 834 -2.37 -9.36 19.23
C ARG A 834 -2.03 -9.85 17.82
N THR A 835 -2.93 -9.55 16.88
CA THR A 835 -2.93 -9.97 15.48
C THR A 835 -3.27 -8.77 14.61
N LEU A 836 -2.97 -8.84 13.32
CA LEU A 836 -3.36 -7.80 12.38
C LEU A 836 -4.87 -7.82 12.16
N THR A 837 -5.44 -9.02 11.99
CA THR A 837 -6.88 -9.19 11.83
C THR A 837 -7.59 -8.99 13.19
N PRO A 838 -8.60 -8.11 13.27
CA PRO A 838 -9.46 -7.98 14.45
C PRO A 838 -10.12 -9.31 14.81
N PRO A 839 -10.19 -9.68 16.10
CA PRO A 839 -10.75 -10.96 16.55
C PRO A 839 -12.16 -11.22 16.00
N GLU A 840 -13.00 -10.19 15.94
CA GLU A 840 -14.38 -10.26 15.48
C GLU A 840 -14.53 -10.84 14.06
N LEU A 841 -13.47 -10.84 13.24
CA LEU A 841 -13.47 -11.35 11.87
C LEU A 841 -12.91 -12.77 11.71
N LEU A 842 -12.05 -13.24 12.61
CA LEU A 842 -11.31 -14.49 12.43
C LEU A 842 -11.29 -15.41 13.66
N ASP A 843 -11.28 -14.86 14.86
CA ASP A 843 -10.96 -15.60 16.08
C ASP A 843 -11.89 -15.29 17.25
N GLU A 844 -12.14 -16.29 18.07
CA GLU A 844 -12.80 -16.07 19.35
C GLU A 844 -11.80 -15.41 20.32
N GLU A 845 -12.29 -14.50 21.16
CA GLU A 845 -11.44 -13.73 22.05
C GLU A 845 -10.51 -14.63 22.89
N GLY A 846 -9.21 -14.32 22.88
CA GLY A 846 -8.22 -14.98 23.74
C GLY A 846 -7.45 -16.14 23.09
N SER A 847 -7.70 -16.46 21.82
CA SER A 847 -6.99 -17.54 21.10
C SER A 847 -5.57 -17.17 20.62
N SER A 848 -5.23 -15.88 20.53
CA SER A 848 -3.92 -15.41 20.07
C SER A 848 -2.91 -15.21 21.22
N PRO A 849 -1.61 -15.51 21.02
CA PRO A 849 -0.59 -15.40 22.07
C PRO A 849 -0.41 -13.96 22.59
N GLU A 850 -0.11 -13.82 23.87
CA GLU A 850 0.22 -12.52 24.48
C GLU A 850 1.67 -12.13 24.24
N PHE A 851 1.91 -10.83 23.97
CA PHE A 851 3.24 -10.23 23.88
C PHE A 851 3.41 -9.23 25.01
N PRO A 852 3.81 -9.69 26.20
CA PRO A 852 4.19 -8.77 27.25
C PRO A 852 5.43 -7.98 26.80
N LEU A 853 5.52 -6.75 27.29
CA LEU A 853 6.70 -5.91 27.17
C LEU A 853 7.94 -6.65 27.73
N ASP A 854 8.94 -6.89 26.89
CA ASP A 854 10.19 -7.58 27.25
C ASP A 854 11.40 -6.89 26.60
N ILE A 855 12.03 -6.02 27.38
CA ILE A 855 13.21 -5.25 26.95
C ILE A 855 14.47 -6.12 26.85
N ALA A 856 14.57 -7.20 27.65
CA ALA A 856 15.70 -8.11 27.56
C ALA A 856 15.67 -8.91 26.25
N GLN A 857 14.47 -9.34 25.83
CA GLN A 857 14.27 -9.97 24.53
C GLN A 857 14.56 -8.99 23.38
N ALA A 858 14.09 -7.74 23.46
CA ALA A 858 14.36 -6.72 22.45
C ALA A 858 15.87 -6.47 22.29
N GLU A 859 16.61 -6.30 23.40
CA GLU A 859 18.06 -6.11 23.39
C GLU A 859 18.80 -7.32 22.78
N ARG A 860 18.40 -8.54 23.17
CA ARG A 860 19.00 -9.76 22.62
C ARG A 860 18.82 -9.85 21.10
N LEU A 861 17.60 -9.63 20.60
CA LEU A 861 17.28 -9.70 19.18
C LEU A 861 18.02 -8.61 18.36
N LEU A 862 18.12 -7.38 18.87
CA LEU A 862 18.90 -6.31 18.22
C LEU A 862 20.40 -6.65 18.16
N ARG A 863 20.97 -7.19 19.26
CA ARG A 863 22.36 -7.65 19.28
C ARG A 863 22.63 -8.77 18.28
N GLU A 864 21.74 -9.77 18.20
CA GLU A 864 21.83 -10.87 17.23
C GLU A 864 21.74 -10.37 15.78
N ALA A 865 20.98 -9.29 15.54
CA ALA A 865 20.89 -8.60 14.26
C ALA A 865 22.08 -7.66 13.98
N GLY A 866 23.04 -7.52 14.91
CA GLY A 866 24.18 -6.60 14.76
C GLY A 866 23.83 -5.13 14.93
N VAL A 867 22.64 -4.81 15.46
CA VAL A 867 22.16 -3.44 15.68
C VAL A 867 22.33 -3.07 17.16
N ARG A 868 23.17 -2.08 17.45
CA ARG A 868 23.37 -1.59 18.83
C ARG A 868 22.28 -0.63 19.28
N THR A 869 22.01 0.37 18.44
CA THR A 869 20.96 1.37 18.63
C THR A 869 20.30 1.59 17.27
N LEU A 870 18.98 1.42 17.22
CA LEU A 870 18.20 1.54 16.00
C LEU A 870 17.78 3.01 15.79
N PRO A 871 18.26 3.71 14.75
CA PRO A 871 17.68 4.99 14.37
C PRO A 871 16.31 4.75 13.74
N LEU A 872 15.23 5.22 14.38
CA LEU A 872 13.86 5.05 13.90
C LEU A 872 13.24 6.42 13.64
N THR A 873 12.89 6.68 12.38
CA THR A 873 12.22 7.92 11.97
C THR A 873 10.76 7.63 11.64
N LEU A 874 9.83 8.27 12.34
CA LEU A 874 8.40 8.23 12.05
C LEU A 874 7.99 9.49 11.30
N TYR A 875 7.46 9.28 10.10
CA TYR A 875 6.92 10.35 9.27
C TYR A 875 5.44 10.53 9.59
N HIS A 876 4.97 11.78 9.57
CA HIS A 876 3.54 12.10 9.67
C HIS A 876 3.17 13.26 8.74
N PRO A 877 1.94 13.31 8.23
CA PRO A 877 1.46 14.48 7.50
C PRO A 877 1.15 15.63 8.46
N GLN A 878 1.07 16.85 7.93
CA GLN A 878 0.61 18.02 8.66
C GLN A 878 -0.76 17.76 9.34
N GLY A 879 -0.89 18.15 10.62
CA GLY A 879 -2.11 17.95 11.40
C GLY A 879 -2.32 16.53 11.97
N ARG A 880 -1.36 15.62 11.79
CA ARG A 880 -1.34 14.28 12.43
C ARG A 880 -0.05 13.99 13.20
N ASP A 881 0.48 14.97 13.92
CA ASP A 881 1.62 14.75 14.82
C ASP A 881 1.28 13.68 15.87
N THR A 882 2.10 12.62 15.92
CA THR A 882 1.96 11.47 16.83
C THR A 882 3.07 11.40 17.87
N SER A 883 3.95 12.41 17.95
CA SER A 883 5.12 12.46 18.83
C SER A 883 4.82 12.17 20.30
N ALA A 884 3.73 12.75 20.84
CA ALA A 884 3.32 12.52 22.22
C ALA A 884 2.85 11.08 22.49
N GLU A 885 2.22 10.44 21.51
CA GLU A 885 1.80 9.03 21.58
C GLU A 885 3.02 8.11 21.50
N ASP A 886 3.89 8.38 20.53
CA ASP A 886 5.06 7.55 20.26
C ASP A 886 6.10 7.66 21.39
N ALA A 887 6.16 8.81 22.08
CA ALA A 887 6.97 8.97 23.28
C ALA A 887 6.58 7.96 24.37
N LEU A 888 5.28 7.68 24.58
CA LEU A 888 4.85 6.64 25.52
C LEU A 888 5.11 5.24 24.96
N LEU A 889 4.81 5.02 23.68
CA LEU A 889 4.92 3.73 23.02
C LEU A 889 6.36 3.20 22.99
N PHE A 890 7.33 4.06 22.69
CA PHE A 890 8.75 3.71 22.57
C PHE A 890 9.59 4.01 23.82
N ARG A 891 9.01 4.60 24.87
CA ARG A 891 9.74 4.98 26.10
C ARG A 891 10.66 3.87 26.63
N PRO A 892 10.22 2.61 26.79
CA PRO A 892 11.11 1.56 27.28
C PRO A 892 12.36 1.32 26.40
N LEU A 893 12.18 1.35 25.07
CA LEU A 893 13.27 1.17 24.10
C LEU A 893 14.24 2.37 24.09
N VAL A 894 13.72 3.58 24.27
CA VAL A 894 14.53 4.82 24.34
C VAL A 894 15.32 4.89 25.65
N GLU A 895 14.69 4.59 26.79
CA GLU A 895 15.36 4.56 28.11
C GLU A 895 16.46 3.50 28.16
N ALA A 896 16.24 2.34 27.52
CA ALA A 896 17.24 1.29 27.36
C ALA A 896 18.32 1.61 26.30
N ARG A 897 18.23 2.76 25.61
CA ARG A 897 19.13 3.19 24.52
C ARG A 897 19.19 2.24 23.32
N LEU A 898 18.11 1.50 23.10
CA LEU A 898 17.94 0.55 21.99
C LEU A 898 17.37 1.23 20.74
N VAL A 899 16.59 2.30 20.90
CA VAL A 899 16.01 3.08 19.79
C VAL A 899 16.34 4.56 19.96
N GLU A 900 16.76 5.21 18.88
CA GLU A 900 16.80 6.66 18.75
C GLU A 900 15.61 7.10 17.89
N LEU A 901 14.58 7.66 18.55
CA LEU A 901 13.32 8.04 17.89
C LEU A 901 13.39 9.46 17.34
N ARG A 902 12.99 9.64 16.07
CA ARG A 902 12.87 10.93 15.41
C ARG A 902 11.50 11.06 14.73
N HIS A 903 10.95 12.27 14.71
CA HIS A 903 9.71 12.60 14.01
C HIS A 903 9.99 13.59 12.88
N VAL A 904 9.38 13.36 11.72
CA VAL A 904 9.50 14.24 10.55
C VAL A 904 8.11 14.52 9.98
N GLU A 905 7.74 15.78 9.98
CA GLU A 905 6.53 16.24 9.28
C GLU A 905 6.78 16.30 7.76
N LEU A 906 5.82 15.80 6.98
CA LEU A 906 5.78 15.92 5.53
C LEU A 906 4.48 16.61 5.09
N ARG A 907 4.49 17.17 3.89
CA ARG A 907 3.24 17.59 3.22
C ARG A 907 2.34 16.38 3.03
N ALA A 908 1.02 16.58 3.05
CA ALA A 908 0.05 15.49 2.99
C ALA A 908 0.20 14.67 1.69
N GLU A 909 0.47 15.35 0.57
CA GLU A 909 0.67 14.73 -0.74
C GLU A 909 1.96 13.89 -0.74
N ASP A 910 3.08 14.48 -0.31
CA ASP A 910 4.38 13.81 -0.24
C ASP A 910 4.33 12.58 0.69
N TYR A 911 3.64 12.70 1.83
CA TYR A 911 3.45 11.59 2.76
C TYR A 911 2.67 10.45 2.10
N ALA A 912 1.56 10.78 1.42
CA ALA A 912 0.72 9.78 0.77
C ALA A 912 1.44 9.08 -0.40
N GLU A 913 2.20 9.82 -1.21
CA GLU A 913 3.02 9.30 -2.30
C GLU A 913 4.13 8.38 -1.77
N ARG A 914 4.95 8.86 -0.84
CA ARG A 914 6.04 8.05 -0.27
C ARG A 914 5.56 6.78 0.43
N ARG A 915 4.41 6.86 1.10
CA ARG A 915 3.77 5.69 1.72
C ARG A 915 3.31 4.67 0.69
N ARG A 916 2.68 5.13 -0.41
CA ARG A 916 2.21 4.27 -1.51
C ARG A 916 3.39 3.61 -2.22
N ASP A 917 4.44 4.37 -2.49
CA ASP A 917 5.62 3.89 -3.21
C ASP A 917 6.55 3.04 -2.35
N GLY A 918 6.32 3.01 -1.03
CA GLY A 918 7.11 2.20 -0.10
C GLY A 918 8.48 2.79 0.19
N THR A 919 8.62 4.12 0.15
CA THR A 919 9.88 4.83 0.42
C THR A 919 9.97 5.39 1.85
N LEU A 920 8.90 5.25 2.64
CA LEU A 920 8.95 5.51 4.08
C LEU A 920 9.56 4.32 4.82
N ALA A 921 10.67 4.55 5.51
CA ALA A 921 11.37 3.51 6.27
C ALA A 921 10.47 2.87 7.35
N ALA A 922 9.72 3.69 8.08
CA ALA A 922 8.69 3.28 9.01
C ALA A 922 7.53 4.28 9.02
N PHE A 923 6.32 3.80 9.28
CA PHE A 923 5.12 4.63 9.37
C PHE A 923 4.09 4.00 10.31
N ARG A 924 3.26 4.84 10.93
CA ARG A 924 2.15 4.40 11.77
C ARG A 924 0.83 4.74 11.09
N VAL A 925 -0.08 3.77 11.06
CA VAL A 925 -1.40 3.95 10.46
C VAL A 925 -2.47 3.17 11.21
N SER A 926 -3.74 3.55 11.02
CA SER A 926 -4.89 2.77 11.43
C SER A 926 -5.67 2.36 10.19
N TRP A 927 -5.85 1.06 10.01
CA TRP A 927 -6.73 0.51 8.98
C TRP A 927 -8.12 0.26 9.57
N ILE A 928 -9.16 0.58 8.81
CA ILE A 928 -10.55 0.26 9.11
C ILE A 928 -11.02 -0.70 8.03
N ALA A 929 -11.70 -1.78 8.39
CA ALA A 929 -12.17 -2.74 7.42
C ALA A 929 -13.18 -2.10 6.47
N ASP A 930 -12.92 -2.18 5.16
CA ASP A 930 -13.86 -1.71 4.12
C ASP A 930 -15.10 -2.62 4.10
N TYR A 931 -14.85 -3.93 4.26
CA TYR A 931 -15.86 -4.97 4.41
C TYR A 931 -15.42 -5.96 5.51
N PRO A 932 -16.35 -6.62 6.20
CA PRO A 932 -16.07 -7.38 7.42
C PRO A 932 -15.53 -8.78 7.08
N ASP A 933 -14.30 -8.85 6.57
CA ASP A 933 -13.65 -10.10 6.16
C ASP A 933 -12.13 -10.08 6.43
N PRO A 934 -11.51 -11.20 6.87
CA PRO A 934 -10.07 -11.30 7.05
C PRO A 934 -9.23 -10.97 5.81
N ASP A 935 -9.77 -11.16 4.59
CA ASP A 935 -9.08 -10.81 3.32
C ASP A 935 -8.60 -9.35 3.29
N ASN A 936 -9.44 -8.44 3.81
CA ASN A 936 -9.18 -6.99 3.82
C ASN A 936 -8.04 -6.59 4.78
N PHE A 937 -7.57 -7.52 5.61
CA PHE A 937 -6.37 -7.35 6.43
C PHE A 937 -5.19 -8.16 5.89
N LEU A 938 -5.38 -9.46 5.68
CA LEU A 938 -4.30 -10.38 5.37
C LEU A 938 -3.88 -10.31 3.90
N TYR A 939 -4.78 -10.56 2.96
CA TYR A 939 -4.44 -10.49 1.55
C TYR A 939 -4.10 -9.05 1.17
N PHE A 940 -4.99 -8.10 1.50
CA PHE A 940 -4.88 -6.72 1.05
C PHE A 940 -3.58 -6.04 1.51
N HIS A 941 -3.14 -6.23 2.78
CA HIS A 941 -1.93 -5.57 3.28
C HIS A 941 -0.65 -6.39 3.15
N LEU A 942 -0.73 -7.72 3.07
CA LEU A 942 0.46 -8.57 3.19
C LEU A 942 0.70 -9.48 1.97
N HIS A 943 -0.29 -9.74 1.10
CA HIS A 943 -0.02 -10.52 -0.11
C HIS A 943 0.98 -9.77 -1.01
N SER A 944 1.99 -10.47 -1.53
CA SER A 944 3.13 -9.86 -2.25
C SER A 944 2.72 -9.00 -3.46
N LYS A 945 1.58 -9.30 -4.09
CA LYS A 945 1.04 -8.58 -5.25
C LYS A 945 -0.10 -7.60 -4.93
N ALA A 946 -0.54 -7.50 -3.67
CA ALA A 946 -1.72 -6.71 -3.29
C ALA A 946 -1.41 -5.46 -2.46
N GLN A 947 -0.14 -5.29 -2.05
CA GLN A 947 0.39 -4.20 -1.22
C GLN A 947 0.38 -2.81 -1.89
N LEU A 948 -0.78 -2.38 -2.41
CA LEU A 948 -0.95 -1.17 -3.22
C LEU A 948 -1.01 0.12 -2.39
N LEU A 949 -1.60 0.08 -1.19
CA LEU A 949 -1.72 1.24 -0.31
C LEU A 949 -0.53 1.38 0.66
N TYR A 950 0.05 0.25 1.06
CA TYR A 950 1.20 0.17 1.94
C TYR A 950 2.21 -0.78 1.32
N SER A 951 3.12 -0.25 0.51
CA SER A 951 4.13 -1.04 -0.20
C SER A 951 5.25 -1.46 0.76
N LEU A 952 4.97 -2.42 1.64
CA LEU A 952 5.91 -2.92 2.66
C LEU A 952 7.08 -3.68 2.02
N GLY A 953 6.85 -4.32 0.87
CA GLY A 953 7.83 -5.22 0.25
C GLY A 953 7.89 -6.59 0.91
N TYR A 954 6.83 -6.96 1.65
CA TYR A 954 6.71 -8.28 2.25
C TYR A 954 6.47 -9.35 1.18
N GLN A 955 7.19 -10.46 1.27
CA GLN A 955 7.07 -11.59 0.36
C GLN A 955 7.19 -12.89 1.15
N ASN A 956 6.16 -13.72 1.08
CA ASN A 956 6.18 -15.08 1.63
C ASN A 956 5.26 -15.96 0.77
N ALA A 957 5.86 -16.91 0.05
CA ALA A 957 5.13 -17.73 -0.92
C ALA A 957 4.02 -18.59 -0.29
N GLU A 958 4.22 -19.07 0.94
CA GLU A 958 3.20 -19.87 1.64
C GLU A 958 2.06 -18.97 2.14
N PHE A 959 2.37 -17.78 2.65
CA PHE A 959 1.35 -16.78 3.00
C PHE A 959 0.50 -16.39 1.77
N ASP A 960 1.16 -16.13 0.64
CA ASP A 960 0.49 -15.79 -0.61
C ASP A 960 -0.42 -16.94 -1.07
N ARG A 961 0.08 -18.18 -1.06
CA ARG A 961 -0.70 -19.37 -1.40
C ARG A 961 -1.93 -19.53 -0.51
N LEU A 962 -1.78 -19.40 0.81
CA LEU A 962 -2.86 -19.56 1.77
C LEU A 962 -3.95 -18.49 1.62
N THR A 963 -3.57 -17.23 1.41
CA THR A 963 -4.52 -16.14 1.24
C THR A 963 -5.26 -16.24 -0.10
N VAL A 964 -4.59 -16.62 -1.19
CA VAL A 964 -5.25 -16.92 -2.48
C VAL A 964 -6.20 -18.11 -2.37
N GLU A 965 -5.78 -19.21 -1.73
CA GLU A 965 -6.65 -20.38 -1.51
C GLU A 965 -7.88 -20.00 -0.67
N ALA A 966 -7.71 -19.15 0.35
CA ALA A 966 -8.80 -18.69 1.20
C ALA A 966 -9.82 -17.83 0.43
N ARG A 967 -9.38 -17.01 -0.53
CA ARG A 967 -10.27 -16.18 -1.38
C ARG A 967 -11.23 -17.02 -2.21
N VAL A 968 -10.74 -18.14 -2.76
CA VAL A 968 -11.50 -19.02 -3.67
C VAL A 968 -12.21 -20.18 -2.96
N THR A 969 -12.02 -20.34 -1.64
CA THR A 969 -12.67 -21.39 -0.85
C THR A 969 -14.07 -20.96 -0.41
N VAL A 970 -15.10 -21.72 -0.83
CA VAL A 970 -16.51 -21.46 -0.47
C VAL A 970 -16.87 -22.01 0.93
N ASP A 971 -16.24 -23.10 1.37
CA ASP A 971 -16.47 -23.69 2.70
C ASP A 971 -15.98 -22.71 3.81
N PRO A 972 -16.88 -22.16 4.64
CA PRO A 972 -16.51 -21.16 5.65
C PRO A 972 -15.52 -21.68 6.70
N GLN A 973 -15.62 -22.95 7.08
CA GLN A 973 -14.74 -23.54 8.10
C GLN A 973 -13.35 -23.80 7.54
N LYS A 974 -13.25 -24.29 6.29
CA LYS A 974 -11.96 -24.43 5.61
C LYS A 974 -11.32 -23.05 5.41
N ARG A 975 -12.08 -22.06 4.95
CA ARG A 975 -11.61 -20.68 4.75
C ARG A 975 -11.09 -20.05 6.05
N LYS A 976 -11.81 -20.20 7.16
CA LYS A 976 -11.37 -19.74 8.49
C LYS A 976 -10.04 -20.38 8.91
N ARG A 977 -9.86 -21.70 8.67
CA ARG A 977 -8.60 -22.38 8.95
C ARG A 977 -7.43 -21.85 8.12
N LEU A 978 -7.64 -21.58 6.82
CA LEU A 978 -6.62 -21.02 5.94
C LEU A 978 -6.16 -19.63 6.42
N TYR A 979 -7.08 -18.74 6.77
CA TYR A 979 -6.71 -17.42 7.29
C TYR A 979 -6.01 -17.49 8.65
N ARG A 980 -6.36 -18.43 9.54
CA ARG A 980 -5.63 -18.65 10.79
C ARG A 980 -4.18 -19.08 10.56
N LEU A 981 -3.94 -19.91 9.54
CA LEU A 981 -2.59 -20.29 9.15
C LEU A 981 -1.82 -19.09 8.58
N ALA A 982 -2.46 -18.29 7.73
CA ALA A 982 -1.87 -17.07 7.19
C ALA A 982 -1.53 -16.04 8.30
N GLU A 983 -2.45 -15.79 9.24
CA GLU A 983 -2.24 -14.90 10.39
C GLU A 983 -1.06 -15.38 11.25
N ARG A 984 -0.90 -16.70 11.45
CA ARG A 984 0.25 -17.27 12.16
C ARG A 984 1.57 -16.99 11.45
N ILE A 985 1.61 -17.10 10.12
CA ILE A 985 2.81 -16.76 9.35
C ILE A 985 3.10 -15.26 9.47
N ALA A 986 2.11 -14.39 9.25
CA ALA A 986 2.29 -12.94 9.40
C ALA A 986 2.77 -12.57 10.81
N PHE A 987 2.26 -13.25 11.82
CA PHE A 987 2.68 -13.07 13.18
C PHE A 987 4.16 -13.48 13.42
N GLU A 988 4.59 -14.60 12.84
CA GLU A 988 5.98 -15.07 12.95
C GLU A 988 6.94 -14.23 12.13
N ASP A 989 6.54 -13.78 10.94
CA ASP A 989 7.38 -12.95 10.09
C ASP A 989 7.37 -11.48 10.53
N CYS A 990 6.39 -11.07 11.34
CA CYS A 990 6.24 -9.72 11.88
C CYS A 990 6.43 -8.62 10.80
N PRO A 991 5.71 -8.65 9.65
CA PRO A 991 5.87 -7.65 8.60
C PRO A 991 5.35 -6.27 9.03
N VAL A 992 4.38 -6.26 9.94
CA VAL A 992 3.87 -5.10 10.66
C VAL A 992 3.77 -5.44 12.15
N VAL A 993 3.73 -4.43 13.00
CA VAL A 993 3.49 -4.60 14.44
C VAL A 993 2.10 -4.06 14.77
N PRO A 994 1.09 -4.92 14.99
CA PRO A 994 -0.21 -4.52 15.49
C PRO A 994 -0.08 -3.83 16.86
N LEU A 995 -0.84 -2.77 17.06
CA LEU A 995 -0.84 -1.97 18.28
C LEU A 995 -2.19 -2.13 19.00
N PHE A 996 -3.28 -1.66 18.41
CA PHE A 996 -4.60 -1.73 19.05
C PHE A 996 -5.74 -1.72 18.04
N HIS A 997 -6.86 -2.32 18.43
CA HIS A 997 -8.13 -2.23 17.72
C HIS A 997 -8.90 -1.01 18.20
N ASN A 998 -9.21 -0.12 17.26
CA ASN A 998 -9.75 1.20 17.53
C ASN A 998 -11.24 1.15 17.89
N ARG A 999 -11.72 2.22 18.54
CA ARG A 999 -13.16 2.50 18.65
C ARG A 999 -13.46 3.81 17.95
N MET A 1000 -14.53 3.81 17.15
CA MET A 1000 -14.94 5.00 16.41
C MET A 1000 -15.97 5.76 17.24
N HIS A 1001 -15.79 7.07 17.35
CA HIS A 1001 -16.66 7.93 18.15
C HIS A 1001 -17.25 9.07 17.34
N THR A 1002 -18.51 9.39 17.58
CA THR A 1002 -19.21 10.54 17.02
C THR A 1002 -19.98 11.23 18.13
N ALA A 1003 -19.95 12.56 18.14
CA ALA A 1003 -20.66 13.38 19.09
C ALA A 1003 -21.64 14.31 18.36
N ALA A 1004 -22.77 14.61 18.99
CA ALA A 1004 -23.75 15.52 18.44
C ALA A 1004 -24.49 16.31 19.52
N ASN A 1005 -25.16 17.38 19.10
CA ASN A 1005 -26.07 18.15 19.95
C ASN A 1005 -27.36 17.37 20.18
N ALA A 1006 -28.04 17.62 21.30
CA ALA A 1006 -29.27 16.89 21.68
C ALA A 1006 -30.40 16.97 20.63
N GLN A 1007 -30.38 17.93 19.71
CA GLN A 1007 -31.37 18.04 18.62
C GLN A 1007 -31.21 16.99 17.53
N VAL A 1008 -30.00 16.45 17.35
CA VAL A 1008 -29.77 15.44 16.32
C VAL A 1008 -30.33 14.12 16.84
N GLN A 1009 -31.30 13.54 16.16
CA GLN A 1009 -31.88 12.27 16.55
C GLN A 1009 -31.58 11.20 15.48
N GLY A 1010 -31.67 9.92 15.86
CA GLY A 1010 -31.35 8.80 14.97
C GLY A 1010 -29.86 8.46 14.82
N LEU A 1011 -28.98 9.15 15.57
CA LEU A 1011 -27.53 8.94 15.49
C LEU A 1011 -27.14 7.52 15.91
N ARG A 1012 -26.58 6.77 14.95
CA ARG A 1012 -25.99 5.44 15.15
C ARG A 1012 -24.74 5.30 14.31
N LEU A 1013 -23.80 4.48 14.78
CA LEU A 1013 -22.59 4.14 14.04
C LEU A 1013 -22.66 2.70 13.54
N GLN A 1014 -22.34 2.49 12.27
CA GLN A 1014 -22.26 1.17 11.64
C GLN A 1014 -20.90 0.52 11.90
N GLN A 1015 -20.85 -0.82 11.82
CA GLN A 1015 -19.61 -1.57 12.00
C GLN A 1015 -18.66 -1.47 10.80
N THR A 1016 -19.10 -0.98 9.65
CA THR A 1016 -18.28 -0.76 8.45
C THR A 1016 -18.58 0.63 7.89
N PRO A 1017 -17.64 1.27 7.18
CA PRO A 1017 -17.90 2.53 6.48
C PRO A 1017 -19.08 2.43 5.49
N PRO A 1018 -19.84 3.51 5.27
CA PRO A 1018 -19.82 4.76 6.03
C PRO A 1018 -20.33 4.55 7.46
N GLN A 1019 -19.66 5.18 8.44
CA GLN A 1019 -19.98 4.96 9.85
C GLN A 1019 -21.33 5.59 10.20
N VAL A 1020 -21.59 6.81 9.71
CA VAL A 1020 -22.88 7.50 9.87
C VAL A 1020 -23.74 7.32 8.60
N ARG A 1021 -25.02 7.01 8.79
CA ARG A 1021 -26.06 7.00 7.75
C ARG A 1021 -26.96 8.22 7.90
N PHE A 1022 -26.68 9.27 7.13
CA PHE A 1022 -27.34 10.57 7.27
C PHE A 1022 -28.83 10.53 6.90
N GLU A 1023 -29.27 9.57 6.10
CA GLU A 1023 -30.67 9.37 5.73
C GLU A 1023 -31.56 8.91 6.89
N HIS A 1024 -30.95 8.41 7.98
CA HIS A 1024 -31.64 8.01 9.21
C HIS A 1024 -31.71 9.12 10.26
N LEU A 1025 -31.01 10.23 10.04
CA LEU A 1025 -30.95 11.34 11.01
C LEU A 1025 -32.11 12.31 10.80
N TRP A 1026 -32.54 12.96 11.88
CA TRP A 1026 -33.49 14.08 11.82
C TRP A 1026 -33.19 15.12 12.90
N MET A 1027 -33.73 16.34 12.70
CA MET A 1027 -33.63 17.42 13.68
C MET A 1027 -34.88 17.47 14.54
N ASP A 1028 -34.69 17.46 15.86
CA ASP A 1028 -35.73 17.72 16.84
C ASP A 1028 -35.86 19.25 16.99
N THR A 1029 -36.67 19.88 16.12
CA THR A 1029 -37.03 21.30 16.25
C THR A 1029 -38.10 21.48 17.33
N PRO A 1030 -37.91 22.40 18.29
CA PRO A 1030 -38.95 22.69 19.27
C PRO A 1030 -40.20 23.23 18.55
N GLU A 1031 -41.38 22.70 18.90
CA GLU A 1031 -42.65 23.37 18.56
C GLU A 1031 -42.58 24.82 19.04
N PRO A 1032 -43.00 25.81 18.22
CA PRO A 1032 -43.16 27.17 18.73
C PRO A 1032 -44.10 27.09 19.93
N PRO A 1033 -43.82 27.81 21.04
CA PRO A 1033 -44.69 27.78 22.20
C PRO A 1033 -46.10 28.15 21.74
N ALA A 1034 -47.04 27.21 21.90
CA ALA A 1034 -48.45 27.48 21.68
C ALA A 1034 -48.78 28.78 22.42
N GLY A 1035 -49.20 29.79 21.66
CA GLY A 1035 -49.42 31.15 22.16
C GLY A 1035 -50.22 31.09 23.46
N ARG A 1036 -49.62 31.62 24.53
CA ARG A 1036 -50.31 31.87 25.80
C ARG A 1036 -51.17 33.10 25.69
#